data_AF-A0A7V4GEL3-F1
#
_entry.id   AF-A0A7V4GEL3-F1
#
_cell.length_a   1.000
_cell.length_b   1.000
_cell.length_c   1.000
_cell.angle_alpha   90.00
_cell.angle_beta   90.00
_cell.angle_gamma   90.00
#
_symmetry.space_group_name_H-M   'P 1'
#
loop_
_entity.id
_entity.type
_entity.pdbx_description
1 polymer ?
#
loop_
_entity_poly.entity_id
_entity_poly.type
_entity_poly.pdbx_seq_one_letter_code
_entity_poly.pdbx_strand_id
1 'polypeptide(L)'
;MTRRRKEHAPFSGPPAPSPPADAPQPAGPSERPPAGDRKDAPRRRWTLVDSLLAAALAASLVVLGWQIYRTYLRGPADVDLPPPTAGDLCRRLEDLGDVLALGRDVLPSCELRGTRLLAPAELTPDGALERLLSGRDDDAVARLLEQRGVRHVVVSPTLANPSLLPKVTVRNRLALYKPSERFHALYLSEAAGLYETVPGWPRLADEEGAELVRLARATLAGLPYESRALPVLAAEGDYEVLVQVQGLKPMARDVPADPGSKNSKAYTQRIRPALFAGGRGRTLVGATKAAASELAERYRRRYESREGPLSEALGRLTVEVEVAYDFTDIHTAVAGKPAATRYRSFLWRAIELGLHGIALDRDTPRYQVRPPSDAVYAGRKDVEDLLARACRDYLDADRRALDAARERAGRPDAGADELSKTLYRIDQGLRVQRFRAHHFRETRPGGETVVRLSRGVPPLPATRENLSRRALRDGIYWATRWLVENLQPDGAFRYLYRPELDYYLSDKQVVEQYNEVRHGLASYSLFMSHQEVPGAELWEAAERSLRWNLERVVFGPAWTADPARRARLPAWVRTDRPFGPPKPGGGTGPADRWRCPHGDVRPIPPEMAYVRHLDNAKMGAVAAAVLAVSEKIDQTPAERREAVLAELRPFLEGFASFLLFMQHTEGERAGSFDHYFVSPEHGHYRRSTTIYPGEILFALSRIYRLIGDSRIPPAFALAVEYERNYFERESAIREPDGTYENQRRADLVQFVPWISMAMNDMAPAIAGEDPRRAQEYAEFGIRVSEWVADVYLFDPDRTFFPEYLGGYFKWEFELPAMHSMVYAEGTAAATALAKRFGDPRRERMRVATVLGCRFALQQIVVPGRNDHFFPNPGRARGGVRFGINNSELRTDYSYHTLSALNQTLRDLTDEELVPP
;
A
#
# COMPACT_ATOMS: atom_id res chain seq x y z
N MET A 1 19.35 -62.79 6.97
CA MET A 1 20.15 -63.46 8.03
C MET A 1 20.31 -62.45 9.18
N THR A 2 19.67 -62.64 10.34
CA THR A 2 20.15 -63.39 11.54
C THR A 2 21.39 -62.73 12.18
N ARG A 3 21.48 -62.45 13.49
CA ARG A 3 20.71 -62.80 14.72
C ARG A 3 21.18 -61.83 15.86
N ARG A 4 20.54 -61.60 17.02
CA ARG A 4 19.15 -61.80 17.55
C ARG A 4 19.07 -61.21 18.99
N ARG A 5 17.93 -60.60 19.38
CA ARG A 5 17.27 -60.68 20.73
C ARG A 5 18.08 -60.27 21.99
N LYS A 6 17.53 -60.12 23.22
CA LYS A 6 16.18 -60.34 23.82
C LYS A 6 15.97 -59.28 24.94
N GLU A 7 14.78 -58.67 25.11
CA GLU A 7 13.78 -58.92 26.19
C GLU A 7 14.41 -59.15 27.59
N HIS A 8 14.03 -58.43 28.67
CA HIS A 8 12.79 -58.65 29.43
C HIS A 8 12.33 -57.45 30.30
N ALA A 9 11.02 -57.36 30.55
CA ALA A 9 10.37 -56.75 31.73
C ALA A 9 9.74 -57.89 32.60
N PRO A 10 9.08 -57.70 33.78
CA PRO A 10 7.76 -57.01 33.85
C PRO A 10 7.24 -56.48 35.26
N PHE A 11 6.02 -55.88 35.28
CA PHE A 11 5.00 -55.79 36.39
C PHE A 11 5.38 -55.17 37.77
N SER A 12 4.48 -54.69 38.67
CA SER A 12 3.00 -54.41 38.76
C SER A 12 2.78 -53.18 39.69
N GLY A 13 1.60 -52.70 40.16
CA GLY A 13 0.19 -53.14 40.15
C GLY A 13 -0.81 -52.04 40.68
N PRO A 14 -2.10 -52.36 40.98
CA PRO A 14 -3.21 -51.40 41.24
C PRO A 14 -3.74 -51.42 42.72
N PRO A 15 -4.89 -50.77 43.16
CA PRO A 15 -5.99 -50.10 42.42
C PRO A 15 -6.55 -48.75 43.02
N ALA A 16 -7.74 -48.32 42.57
CA ALA A 16 -8.54 -47.13 43.00
C ALA A 16 -9.73 -47.52 43.96
N PRO A 17 -10.69 -46.64 44.40
CA PRO A 17 -11.66 -45.87 43.56
C PRO A 17 -12.10 -44.46 44.12
N SER A 18 -13.28 -43.96 43.70
CA SER A 18 -13.83 -42.58 43.81
C SER A 18 -14.92 -42.41 44.94
N PRO A 19 -15.85 -41.41 44.88
CA PRO A 19 -15.83 -39.96 45.22
C PRO A 19 -16.76 -39.68 46.47
N PRO A 20 -17.56 -38.57 46.68
CA PRO A 20 -17.65 -37.19 46.13
C PRO A 20 -17.79 -36.07 47.24
N ALA A 21 -18.36 -34.89 46.89
CA ALA A 21 -18.91 -33.80 47.75
C ALA A 21 -17.91 -32.97 48.59
N ASP A 22 -18.19 -31.73 49.05
CA ASP A 22 -19.38 -30.84 48.95
C ASP A 22 -18.95 -29.34 48.95
N ALA A 23 -19.88 -28.39 48.75
CA ALA A 23 -19.65 -26.95 48.88
C ALA A 23 -20.48 -26.33 50.03
N PRO A 24 -20.04 -25.20 50.65
CA PRO A 24 -20.69 -23.94 50.30
C PRO A 24 -19.79 -22.67 50.35
N GLN A 25 -20.37 -21.54 49.92
CA GLN A 25 -19.95 -20.15 50.17
C GLN A 25 -20.50 -19.67 51.57
N PRO A 26 -20.48 -18.38 52.00
CA PRO A 26 -19.96 -17.14 51.39
C PRO A 26 -19.22 -16.17 52.37
N ALA A 27 -19.04 -14.91 51.92
CA ALA A 27 -18.48 -13.75 52.65
C ALA A 27 -16.98 -13.83 53.03
N GLY A 28 -16.26 -12.72 53.26
CA GLY A 28 -16.60 -11.29 53.16
C GLY A 28 -15.34 -10.42 53.04
N PRO A 29 -15.45 -9.08 52.93
CA PRO A 29 -14.31 -8.17 52.78
C PRO A 29 -13.61 -7.82 54.11
N SER A 30 -12.58 -6.98 54.04
CA SER A 30 -11.62 -6.61 55.11
C SER A 30 -10.56 -7.71 55.38
N GLU A 31 -9.33 -7.42 55.84
CA GLU A 31 -8.67 -6.13 56.09
C GLU A 31 -7.13 -6.28 55.97
N ARG A 32 -6.37 -5.18 55.83
CA ARG A 32 -4.91 -5.19 56.08
C ARG A 32 -4.66 -4.78 57.53
N PRO A 33 -4.01 -5.64 58.32
CA PRO A 33 -2.69 -5.27 58.87
C PRO A 33 -1.78 -6.50 59.09
N PRO A 34 -0.62 -6.37 59.76
CA PRO A 34 0.49 -5.45 59.48
C PRO A 34 1.78 -6.24 59.13
N ALA A 35 2.94 -5.58 59.08
CA ALA A 35 4.23 -6.25 58.93
C ALA A 35 4.71 -6.88 60.26
N GLY A 36 5.33 -8.06 60.18
CA GLY A 36 5.97 -8.74 61.32
C GLY A 36 6.98 -9.82 60.88
N ASP A 37 8.14 -9.82 61.51
CA ASP A 37 9.17 -10.88 61.63
C ASP A 37 9.47 -11.79 60.42
N ARG A 38 10.43 -11.36 59.59
CA ARG A 38 11.30 -12.30 58.88
C ARG A 38 12.28 -12.95 59.85
N LYS A 39 12.11 -14.24 60.14
CA LYS A 39 13.18 -15.06 60.75
C LYS A 39 14.26 -15.40 59.72
N ASP A 40 15.48 -15.61 60.20
CA ASP A 40 16.69 -15.68 59.37
C ASP A 40 16.74 -16.85 58.38
N ALA A 41 17.22 -16.56 57.18
CA ALA A 41 17.77 -17.54 56.24
C ALA A 41 19.30 -17.41 56.21
N PRO A 42 20.07 -18.52 56.17
CA PRO A 42 21.52 -18.48 56.36
C PRO A 42 22.22 -17.75 55.22
N ARG A 43 22.89 -16.63 55.56
CA ARG A 43 23.72 -15.87 54.61
C ARG A 43 24.90 -16.73 54.15
N ARG A 44 24.89 -17.19 52.89
CA ARG A 44 26.12 -17.62 52.21
C ARG A 44 27.15 -16.51 52.33
N ARG A 45 28.31 -16.80 52.93
CA ARG A 45 29.47 -15.91 52.86
C ARG A 45 29.95 -15.88 51.40
N TRP A 46 29.86 -14.71 50.80
CA TRP A 46 30.46 -14.44 49.49
C TRP A 46 31.97 -14.60 49.61
N THR A 47 32.60 -15.36 48.71
CA THR A 47 34.05 -15.39 48.60
C THR A 47 34.56 -14.11 47.93
N LEU A 48 35.87 -13.86 48.01
CA LEU A 48 36.49 -12.78 47.24
C LEU A 48 36.26 -12.98 45.73
N VAL A 49 36.23 -14.23 45.26
CA VAL A 49 35.96 -14.59 43.87
C VAL A 49 34.52 -14.28 43.48
N ASP A 50 33.52 -14.64 44.29
CA ASP A 50 32.12 -14.27 44.04
C ASP A 50 31.94 -12.75 43.99
N SER A 51 32.63 -12.04 44.88
CA SER A 51 32.60 -10.58 44.98
C SER A 51 33.22 -9.91 43.75
N LEU A 52 34.34 -10.44 43.25
CA LEU A 52 34.98 -9.99 42.01
C LEU A 52 34.14 -10.35 40.76
N LEU A 53 33.49 -11.52 40.74
CA LEU A 53 32.59 -11.93 39.66
C LEU A 53 31.35 -11.04 39.59
N ALA A 54 30.72 -10.72 40.73
CA ALA A 54 29.61 -9.77 40.77
C ALA A 54 30.04 -8.33 40.50
N ALA A 55 31.25 -7.91 40.91
CA ALA A 55 31.79 -6.62 40.51
C ALA A 55 32.02 -6.54 38.99
N ALA A 56 32.53 -7.61 38.37
CA ALA A 56 32.71 -7.71 36.92
C ALA A 56 31.36 -7.77 36.17
N LEU A 57 30.37 -8.52 36.68
CA LEU A 57 29.01 -8.55 36.13
C LEU A 57 28.29 -7.20 36.28
N ALA A 58 28.42 -6.53 37.43
CA ALA A 58 27.89 -5.19 37.64
C ALA A 58 28.57 -4.16 36.73
N ALA A 59 29.90 -4.20 36.60
CA ALA A 59 30.63 -3.37 35.66
C ALA A 59 30.22 -3.65 34.21
N SER A 60 29.98 -4.92 33.84
CA SER A 60 29.52 -5.30 32.50
C SER A 60 28.08 -4.86 32.24
N LEU A 61 27.19 -4.91 33.24
CA LEU A 61 25.83 -4.39 33.16
C LEU A 61 25.78 -2.86 33.21
N VAL A 62 26.73 -2.19 33.85
CA VAL A 62 26.91 -0.73 33.80
C VAL A 62 27.48 -0.30 32.45
N VAL A 63 28.44 -1.03 31.87
CA VAL A 63 28.97 -0.75 30.53
C VAL A 63 27.93 -1.05 29.45
N LEU A 64 27.23 -2.18 29.53
CA LEU A 64 26.12 -2.51 28.61
C LEU A 64 24.95 -1.54 28.80
N GLY A 65 24.59 -1.21 30.04
CA GLY A 65 23.57 -0.22 30.37
C GLY A 65 23.95 1.18 29.89
N TRP A 66 25.23 1.58 29.99
CA TRP A 66 25.76 2.84 29.47
C TRP A 66 25.87 2.84 27.95
N GLN A 67 26.19 1.71 27.31
CA GLN A 67 26.13 1.57 25.85
C GLN A 67 24.69 1.63 25.34
N ILE A 68 23.73 0.95 25.99
CA ILE A 68 22.30 1.06 25.68
C ILE A 68 21.83 2.50 25.91
N TYR A 69 22.19 3.13 27.03
CA TYR A 69 21.91 4.53 27.31
C TYR A 69 22.48 5.45 26.21
N ARG A 70 23.73 5.26 25.80
CA ARG A 70 24.44 6.05 24.77
C ARG A 70 24.08 5.69 23.32
N THR A 71 23.30 4.64 23.09
CA THR A 71 22.88 4.19 21.75
C THR A 71 21.37 4.36 21.53
N TYR A 72 20.56 4.33 22.59
CA TYR A 72 19.09 4.38 22.52
C TYR A 72 18.42 5.50 23.34
N LEU A 73 19.08 6.12 24.32
CA LEU A 73 18.44 7.10 25.23
C LEU A 73 19.06 8.50 25.12
N ARG A 74 20.38 8.64 25.32
CA ARG A 74 21.18 9.75 24.81
C ARG A 74 21.79 9.33 23.49
N GLY A 75 21.40 9.98 22.40
CA GLY A 75 22.18 9.97 21.16
C GLY A 75 23.46 10.80 21.29
N PRO A 76 24.07 11.27 20.18
CA PRO A 76 24.83 12.52 20.24
C PRO A 76 23.95 13.59 20.93
N ALA A 77 24.58 14.47 21.71
CA ALA A 77 23.88 15.36 22.63
C ALA A 77 22.73 16.10 21.93
N ASP A 78 21.60 16.20 22.63
CA ASP A 78 20.39 16.87 22.14
C ASP A 78 20.63 18.38 22.02
N VAL A 79 21.27 18.76 20.92
CA VAL A 79 21.13 20.08 20.31
C VAL A 79 19.72 20.09 19.73
N ASP A 80 18.79 20.66 20.49
CA ASP A 80 17.55 21.19 19.93
C ASP A 80 17.95 22.30 18.94
N LEU A 81 18.19 21.92 17.67
CA LEU A 81 18.15 22.89 16.59
C LEU A 81 16.76 23.53 16.65
N PRO A 82 16.66 24.87 16.72
CA PRO A 82 15.37 25.52 16.86
C PRO A 82 14.46 25.12 15.69
N PRO A 83 13.14 24.98 15.92
CA PRO A 83 12.19 24.82 14.83
C PRO A 83 12.38 25.96 13.82
N PRO A 84 12.12 25.74 12.51
CA PRO A 84 12.37 26.70 11.43
C PRO A 84 11.95 28.10 11.85
N THR A 85 12.91 29.02 11.95
CA THR A 85 12.62 30.32 12.55
C THR A 85 11.79 31.15 11.58
N ALA A 86 10.94 32.01 12.13
CA ALA A 86 10.28 33.06 11.35
C ALA A 86 11.30 33.83 10.49
N GLY A 87 12.47 34.13 11.06
CA GLY A 87 13.56 34.85 10.41
C GLY A 87 14.11 34.19 9.13
N ASP A 88 13.99 32.87 8.94
CA ASP A 88 14.43 32.22 7.69
C ASP A 88 13.47 32.50 6.53
N LEU A 89 12.16 32.51 6.81
CA LEU A 89 11.15 32.92 5.84
C LEU A 89 11.19 34.44 5.62
N CYS A 90 11.27 35.24 6.70
CA CYS A 90 11.30 36.69 6.59
C CYS A 90 12.54 37.18 5.82
N ARG A 91 13.75 36.65 6.08
CA ARG A 91 14.96 36.98 5.29
C ARG A 91 14.86 36.61 3.81
N ARG A 92 14.14 35.53 3.48
CA ARG A 92 13.85 35.14 2.08
C ARG A 92 12.75 35.96 1.42
N LEU A 93 12.11 36.85 2.17
CA LEU A 93 11.09 37.78 1.69
C LEU A 93 11.57 39.24 1.69
N GLU A 94 12.76 39.56 2.19
CA GLU A 94 13.30 40.93 2.13
C GLU A 94 13.71 41.33 0.69
N ASP A 95 13.59 42.62 0.38
CA ASP A 95 13.98 43.26 -0.89
C ASP A 95 13.39 42.63 -2.18
N LEU A 96 12.21 41.99 -2.09
CA LEU A 96 11.47 41.37 -3.20
C LEU A 96 10.45 42.30 -3.90
N GLY A 97 10.18 43.49 -3.35
CA GLY A 97 9.17 44.43 -3.88
C GLY A 97 7.73 44.03 -3.53
N ASP A 98 6.80 44.16 -4.47
CA ASP A 98 5.40 43.75 -4.26
C ASP A 98 5.25 42.21 -4.38
N VAL A 99 4.74 41.58 -3.32
CA VAL A 99 4.55 40.13 -3.20
C VAL A 99 3.08 39.82 -2.92
N LEU A 100 2.46 38.95 -3.70
CA LEU A 100 1.08 38.51 -3.44
C LEU A 100 1.04 37.55 -2.23
N ALA A 101 0.30 37.93 -1.19
CA ALA A 101 0.07 37.10 -0.01
C ALA A 101 -1.25 36.32 -0.13
N LEU A 102 -1.16 35.00 -0.17
CA LEU A 102 -2.31 34.10 -0.14
C LEU A 102 -2.45 33.47 1.25
N GLY A 103 -3.22 34.15 2.11
CA GLY A 103 -3.57 33.75 3.48
C GLY A 103 -3.69 34.98 4.38
N ARG A 104 -4.02 34.77 5.66
CA ARG A 104 -3.96 35.83 6.72
C ARG A 104 -2.93 35.56 7.80
N ASP A 105 -2.33 34.39 7.71
CA ASP A 105 -1.47 33.66 8.63
C ASP A 105 -0.09 33.35 8.02
N VAL A 106 0.15 33.82 6.79
CA VAL A 106 1.31 33.48 5.95
C VAL A 106 2.65 33.86 6.57
N LEU A 107 2.67 34.93 7.37
CA LEU A 107 3.85 35.38 8.09
C LEU A 107 3.63 35.31 9.61
N PRO A 108 4.62 34.81 10.37
CA PRO A 108 4.82 35.21 11.75
C PRO A 108 5.07 36.73 11.83
N SER A 109 4.94 37.32 13.03
CA SER A 109 5.09 38.76 13.24
C SER A 109 6.53 39.25 13.06
N CYS A 110 6.92 39.57 11.82
CA CYS A 110 8.19 40.20 11.45
C CYS A 110 7.94 41.43 10.56
N GLU A 111 8.79 42.45 10.71
CA GLU A 111 8.85 43.57 9.77
C GLU A 111 9.65 43.13 8.53
N LEU A 112 9.14 43.38 7.32
CA LEU A 112 9.85 43.08 6.07
C LEU A 112 10.49 44.35 5.51
N ARG A 113 11.80 44.31 5.27
CA ARG A 113 12.52 45.36 4.55
C ARG A 113 12.34 45.20 3.04
N GLY A 114 12.13 46.31 2.33
CA GLY A 114 12.11 46.36 0.86
C GLY A 114 10.97 45.60 0.17
N THR A 115 10.03 45.06 0.95
CA THR A 115 8.94 44.21 0.46
C THR A 115 7.60 44.65 1.03
N ARG A 116 6.59 44.66 0.16
CA ARG A 116 5.19 44.88 0.54
C ARG A 116 4.39 43.62 0.21
N LEU A 117 3.65 43.12 1.18
CA LEU A 117 2.60 42.14 0.91
C LEU A 117 1.37 42.84 0.34
N LEU A 118 0.78 42.23 -0.69
CA LEU A 118 -0.50 42.62 -1.29
C LEU A 118 -1.53 41.51 -1.07
N ALA A 119 -2.72 41.87 -0.59
CA ALA A 119 -3.88 40.99 -0.58
C ALA A 119 -4.51 40.86 -1.99
N PRO A 120 -5.21 39.76 -2.33
CA PRO A 120 -5.85 39.60 -3.64
C PRO A 120 -6.81 40.72 -4.03
N ALA A 121 -7.48 41.33 -3.04
CA ALA A 121 -8.39 42.46 -3.24
C ALA A 121 -7.69 43.80 -3.50
N GLU A 122 -6.43 43.98 -3.08
CA GLU A 122 -5.63 45.15 -3.47
C GLU A 122 -5.18 45.05 -4.94
N LEU A 123 -4.82 43.84 -5.39
CA LEU A 123 -4.34 43.61 -6.75
C LEU A 123 -5.48 43.65 -7.79
N THR A 124 -6.64 43.09 -7.45
CA THR A 124 -7.85 43.13 -8.28
C THR A 124 -9.11 43.40 -7.44
N PRO A 125 -9.51 44.66 -7.25
CA PRO A 125 -10.72 45.03 -6.49
C PRO A 125 -12.03 44.48 -7.09
N ASP A 126 -12.05 44.12 -8.37
CA ASP A 126 -13.18 43.47 -9.04
C ASP A 126 -13.26 41.95 -8.78
N GLY A 127 -12.30 41.38 -8.05
CA GLY A 127 -12.20 39.96 -7.77
C GLY A 127 -11.71 39.08 -8.92
N ALA A 128 -11.09 39.63 -9.97
CA ALA A 128 -10.57 38.83 -11.09
C ALA A 128 -9.57 37.76 -10.65
N LEU A 129 -8.62 38.11 -9.77
CA LEU A 129 -7.64 37.15 -9.25
C LEU A 129 -8.30 36.02 -8.45
N GLU A 130 -9.33 36.29 -7.64
CA GLU A 130 -10.06 35.26 -6.89
C GLU A 130 -10.74 34.24 -7.81
N ARG A 131 -11.32 34.71 -8.93
CA ARG A 131 -11.93 33.83 -9.94
C ARG A 131 -10.89 32.94 -10.61
N LEU A 132 -9.70 33.47 -10.94
CA LEU A 132 -8.62 32.70 -11.56
C LEU A 132 -7.93 31.73 -10.59
N LEU A 133 -7.69 32.15 -9.33
CA LEU A 133 -7.15 31.29 -8.27
C LEU A 133 -8.07 30.12 -7.91
N SER A 134 -9.38 30.29 -8.14
CA SER A 134 -10.41 29.25 -8.02
C SER A 134 -10.55 28.38 -9.29
N GLY A 135 -9.95 28.79 -10.40
CA GLY A 135 -9.86 28.04 -11.65
C GLY A 135 -8.60 27.16 -11.74
N ARG A 136 -8.38 26.54 -12.90
CA ARG A 136 -7.25 25.61 -13.16
C ARG A 136 -6.16 26.19 -14.07
N ASP A 137 -6.40 27.35 -14.70
CA ASP A 137 -5.46 28.00 -15.61
C ASP A 137 -4.39 28.79 -14.84
N ASP A 138 -3.22 28.17 -14.69
CA ASP A 138 -2.05 28.77 -14.06
C ASP A 138 -1.46 29.91 -14.89
N ASP A 139 -1.53 29.83 -16.22
CA ASP A 139 -1.03 30.87 -17.11
C ASP A 139 -1.89 32.14 -17.00
N ALA A 140 -3.20 32.02 -16.79
CA ALA A 140 -4.07 33.17 -16.57
C ALA A 140 -3.73 33.89 -15.25
N VAL A 141 -3.41 33.15 -14.19
CA VAL A 141 -2.93 33.76 -12.95
C VAL A 141 -1.56 34.41 -13.19
N ALA A 142 -0.59 33.71 -13.79
CA ALA A 142 0.75 34.25 -14.05
C ALA A 142 0.70 35.53 -14.92
N ARG A 143 -0.02 35.51 -16.06
CA ARG A 143 -0.23 36.68 -16.92
C ARG A 143 -0.86 37.86 -16.19
N LEU A 144 -1.79 37.62 -15.24
CA LEU A 144 -2.39 38.68 -14.44
C LEU A 144 -1.39 39.27 -13.42
N LEU A 145 -0.53 38.46 -12.81
CA LEU A 145 0.51 38.92 -11.89
C LEU A 145 1.57 39.75 -12.66
N GLU A 146 2.02 39.25 -13.81
CA GLU A 146 2.93 39.91 -14.74
C GLU A 146 2.39 41.29 -15.18
N GLN A 147 1.11 41.37 -15.57
CA GLN A 147 0.43 42.63 -15.92
C GLN A 147 0.32 43.64 -14.76
N ARG A 148 0.48 43.18 -13.51
CA ARG A 148 0.42 44.01 -12.30
C ARG A 148 1.80 44.25 -11.67
N GLY A 149 2.88 43.79 -12.31
CA GLY A 149 4.25 43.95 -11.82
C GLY A 149 4.65 43.00 -10.68
N VAL A 150 3.76 42.11 -10.25
CA VAL A 150 4.02 41.15 -9.16
C VAL A 150 4.67 39.90 -9.75
N ARG A 151 5.83 39.51 -9.21
CA ARG A 151 6.54 38.28 -9.60
C ARG A 151 6.51 37.17 -8.56
N HIS A 152 6.32 37.55 -7.30
CA HIS A 152 6.43 36.63 -6.18
C HIS A 152 5.06 36.39 -5.52
N VAL A 153 4.83 35.15 -5.12
CA VAL A 153 3.62 34.73 -4.39
C VAL A 153 4.03 33.95 -3.15
N VAL A 154 3.58 34.37 -1.98
CA VAL A 154 3.79 33.66 -0.71
C VAL A 154 2.45 33.12 -0.21
N VAL A 155 2.42 31.82 0.11
CA VAL A 155 1.15 31.07 0.28
C VAL A 155 1.16 30.31 1.60
N SER A 156 0.16 30.55 2.44
CA SER A 156 -0.08 29.71 3.61
C SER A 156 -0.65 28.35 3.17
N PRO A 157 -0.13 27.23 3.69
CA PRO A 157 -0.65 25.90 3.38
C PRO A 157 -2.00 25.62 4.06
N THR A 158 -2.52 26.52 4.91
CA THR A 158 -3.88 26.43 5.48
C THR A 158 -4.97 26.82 4.47
N LEU A 159 -4.62 27.43 3.33
CA LEU A 159 -5.55 27.75 2.25
C LEU A 159 -6.01 26.55 1.40
N ALA A 160 -5.43 25.37 1.58
CA ALA A 160 -5.87 24.17 0.88
C ALA A 160 -7.33 23.87 1.29
N ASN A 161 -8.21 23.60 0.31
CA ASN A 161 -9.61 23.32 0.59
C ASN A 161 -9.73 22.16 1.63
N PRO A 162 -10.48 22.34 2.73
CA PRO A 162 -10.67 21.34 3.80
C PRO A 162 -11.09 19.93 3.37
N SER A 163 -11.64 19.74 2.17
CA SER A 163 -11.88 18.41 1.60
C SER A 163 -10.59 17.58 1.49
N LEU A 164 -10.62 16.30 1.88
CA LEU A 164 -9.47 15.37 1.78
C LEU A 164 -8.83 15.30 0.37
N LEU A 165 -9.66 15.47 -0.68
CA LEU A 165 -9.19 15.71 -2.04
C LEU A 165 -9.61 17.12 -2.49
N PRO A 166 -8.76 18.14 -2.26
CA PRO A 166 -9.06 19.49 -2.69
C PRO A 166 -9.12 19.57 -4.21
N LYS A 167 -10.15 20.26 -4.72
CA LYS A 167 -10.31 20.52 -6.17
C LYS A 167 -9.02 21.09 -6.76
N VAL A 168 -8.67 20.70 -7.98
CA VAL A 168 -7.43 21.12 -8.68
C VAL A 168 -7.54 22.57 -9.14
N THR A 169 -7.42 23.49 -8.18
CA THR A 169 -7.34 24.94 -8.41
C THR A 169 -5.90 25.41 -8.36
N VAL A 170 -5.59 26.60 -8.89
CA VAL A 170 -4.27 27.22 -8.72
C VAL A 170 -3.96 27.42 -7.23
N ARG A 171 -4.92 27.94 -6.45
CA ARG A 171 -4.81 28.11 -4.99
C ARG A 171 -4.45 26.82 -4.26
N ASN A 172 -5.16 25.72 -4.52
CA ASN A 172 -4.94 24.44 -3.82
C ASN A 172 -3.60 23.79 -4.21
N ARG A 173 -3.19 23.92 -5.47
CA ARG A 173 -1.87 23.42 -5.94
C ARG A 173 -0.71 24.14 -5.27
N LEU A 174 -0.80 25.47 -5.11
CA LEU A 174 0.18 26.26 -4.37
C LEU A 174 0.16 25.90 -2.87
N ALA A 175 -1.00 25.84 -2.22
CA ALA A 175 -1.10 25.52 -0.79
C ALA A 175 -0.65 24.08 -0.43
N LEU A 176 -0.81 23.12 -1.35
CA LEU A 176 -0.31 21.74 -1.18
C LEU A 176 1.14 21.53 -1.66
N TYR A 177 1.83 22.59 -2.10
CA TYR A 177 3.20 22.51 -2.64
C TYR A 177 3.35 21.61 -3.88
N LYS A 178 2.27 21.45 -4.65
CA LYS A 178 2.21 20.77 -5.96
C LYS A 178 2.00 21.78 -7.11
N PRO A 179 2.85 22.82 -7.28
CA PRO A 179 2.66 23.85 -8.30
C PRO A 179 2.76 23.29 -9.72
N SER A 180 2.19 24.04 -10.67
CA SER A 180 2.33 23.82 -12.11
C SER A 180 3.71 24.25 -12.63
N GLU A 181 3.82 24.50 -13.94
CA GLU A 181 5.05 24.93 -14.62
C GLU A 181 5.26 26.45 -14.62
N ARG A 182 4.23 27.26 -14.30
CA ARG A 182 4.32 28.74 -14.19
C ARG A 182 4.82 29.23 -12.83
N PHE A 183 4.78 28.38 -11.81
CA PHE A 183 5.16 28.74 -10.44
C PHE A 183 6.34 27.88 -9.97
N HIS A 184 7.55 28.44 -10.07
CA HIS A 184 8.73 27.83 -9.47
C HIS A 184 8.66 28.01 -7.95
N ALA A 185 8.93 26.97 -7.16
CA ALA A 185 9.04 27.09 -5.70
C ALA A 185 10.49 27.43 -5.33
N LEU A 186 10.68 28.63 -4.77
CA LEU A 186 11.98 29.10 -4.27
C LEU A 186 12.30 28.51 -2.89
N TYR A 187 11.27 28.27 -2.07
CA TYR A 187 11.42 27.81 -0.68
C TYR A 187 10.13 27.18 -0.16
N LEU A 188 10.23 26.00 0.48
CA LEU A 188 9.12 25.31 1.12
C LEU A 188 9.39 25.05 2.61
N SER A 189 8.42 25.34 3.46
CA SER A 189 8.46 25.18 4.91
C SER A 189 7.10 24.72 5.48
N GLU A 190 7.03 24.41 6.78
CA GLU A 190 5.74 24.10 7.43
C GLU A 190 4.78 25.31 7.48
N ALA A 191 5.32 26.54 7.47
CA ALA A 191 4.54 27.78 7.64
C ALA A 191 4.08 28.39 6.30
N ALA A 192 4.92 28.35 5.26
CA ALA A 192 4.60 28.89 3.95
C ALA A 192 5.41 28.23 2.81
N GLY A 193 4.85 28.32 1.60
CA GLY A 193 5.58 28.15 0.34
C GLY A 193 5.78 29.51 -0.34
N LEU A 194 7.00 29.79 -0.81
CA LEU A 194 7.35 30.98 -1.59
C LEU A 194 7.59 30.59 -3.05
N TYR A 195 6.94 31.31 -3.96
CA TYR A 195 6.94 31.05 -5.39
C TYR A 195 7.35 32.27 -6.22
N GLU A 196 7.95 32.00 -7.38
CA GLU A 196 8.18 32.98 -8.45
C GLU A 196 7.38 32.59 -9.71
N THR A 197 6.79 33.59 -10.38
CA THR A 197 6.17 33.43 -11.70
C THR A 197 7.24 33.34 -12.77
N VAL A 198 7.36 32.18 -13.41
CA VAL A 198 8.32 31.92 -14.51
C VAL A 198 7.60 31.84 -15.86
N PRO A 199 8.29 32.09 -17.00
CA PRO A 199 7.72 31.93 -18.34
C PRO A 199 7.21 30.52 -18.66
N GLY A 200 7.58 29.52 -17.86
CA GLY A 200 7.20 28.11 -17.97
C GLY A 200 8.45 27.23 -17.88
N TRP A 201 8.39 26.15 -17.11
CA TRP A 201 9.47 25.16 -17.11
C TRP A 201 9.56 24.44 -18.46
N PRO A 202 10.75 24.32 -19.08
CA PRO A 202 10.93 23.66 -20.36
C PRO A 202 10.47 22.19 -20.33
N ARG A 203 9.38 21.92 -21.06
CA ARG A 203 8.91 20.56 -21.38
C ARG A 203 9.76 20.00 -22.51
N LEU A 204 10.44 18.88 -22.27
CA LEU A 204 10.92 18.02 -23.35
C LEU A 204 9.74 17.31 -23.99
N ALA A 205 9.66 17.31 -25.33
CA ALA A 205 8.74 16.49 -26.11
C ALA A 205 9.18 15.01 -26.13
N ASP A 206 8.33 14.11 -26.62
CA ASP A 206 8.65 12.67 -26.67
C ASP A 206 9.72 12.37 -27.74
N GLU A 207 9.70 13.12 -28.85
CA GLU A 207 10.70 13.08 -29.91
C GLU A 207 12.07 13.53 -29.40
N GLU A 208 12.11 14.58 -28.58
CA GLU A 208 13.34 15.12 -27.98
C GLU A 208 13.92 14.16 -26.95
N GLY A 209 13.07 13.60 -26.08
CA GLY A 209 13.45 12.51 -25.17
C GLY A 209 14.00 11.30 -25.94
N ALA A 210 13.39 10.95 -27.07
CA ALA A 210 13.86 9.87 -27.95
C ALA A 210 15.21 10.18 -28.63
N GLU A 211 15.49 11.43 -29.03
CA GLU A 211 16.81 11.84 -29.51
C GLU A 211 17.87 11.79 -28.38
N LEU A 212 17.53 12.22 -27.16
CA LEU A 212 18.46 12.16 -26.01
C LEU A 212 18.80 10.71 -25.61
N VAL A 213 17.83 9.79 -25.63
CA VAL A 213 18.07 8.36 -25.40
C VAL A 213 18.92 7.74 -26.51
N ARG A 214 18.67 8.05 -27.79
CA ARG A 214 19.49 7.58 -28.92
C ARG A 214 20.92 8.15 -28.89
N LEU A 215 21.06 9.42 -28.50
CA LEU A 215 22.36 10.05 -28.25
C LEU A 215 23.14 9.34 -27.13
N ALA A 216 22.48 9.02 -26.02
CA ALA A 216 23.09 8.27 -24.92
C ALA A 216 23.50 6.85 -25.35
N ARG A 217 22.62 6.11 -26.06
CA ARG A 217 22.93 4.80 -26.68
C ARG A 217 24.17 4.88 -27.57
N ALA A 218 24.23 5.82 -28.49
CA ALA A 218 25.33 5.93 -29.45
C ALA A 218 26.65 6.29 -28.75
N THR A 219 26.60 7.21 -27.78
CA THR A 219 27.76 7.58 -26.94
C THR A 219 28.28 6.37 -26.14
N LEU A 220 27.37 5.58 -25.55
CA LEU A 220 27.70 4.32 -24.85
C LEU A 220 28.31 3.26 -25.79
N ALA A 221 27.86 3.20 -27.04
CA ALA A 221 28.38 2.29 -28.05
C ALA A 221 29.72 2.76 -28.68
N GLY A 222 30.17 4.00 -28.39
CA GLY A 222 31.35 4.60 -29.02
C GLY A 222 31.13 5.00 -30.49
N LEU A 223 29.88 5.14 -30.92
CA LEU A 223 29.51 5.47 -32.29
C LEU A 223 29.40 6.99 -32.49
N PRO A 224 29.75 7.52 -33.68
CA PRO A 224 29.44 8.91 -34.01
C PRO A 224 27.92 9.11 -34.05
N TYR A 225 27.44 10.16 -33.38
CA TYR A 225 26.04 10.56 -33.41
C TYR A 225 25.93 12.07 -33.66
N GLU A 226 25.46 12.41 -34.86
CA GLU A 226 25.00 13.75 -35.18
C GLU A 226 23.64 13.96 -34.51
N SER A 227 23.63 14.73 -33.43
CA SER A 227 22.39 15.17 -32.81
C SER A 227 21.63 16.04 -33.81
N ARG A 228 20.49 15.54 -34.30
CA ARG A 228 19.48 16.37 -34.96
C ARG A 228 19.16 17.54 -34.04
N ALA A 229 19.01 18.74 -34.61
CA ALA A 229 19.00 19.98 -33.84
C ALA A 229 17.83 20.01 -32.84
N LEU A 230 18.13 19.78 -31.56
CA LEU A 230 17.20 19.96 -30.44
C LEU A 230 17.05 21.47 -30.20
N PRO A 231 15.89 22.07 -30.51
CA PRO A 231 15.78 23.52 -30.65
C PRO A 231 15.72 24.22 -29.29
N VAL A 232 16.75 25.02 -28.99
CA VAL A 232 16.74 26.14 -28.03
C VAL A 232 16.57 25.81 -26.53
N LEU A 233 15.99 24.68 -26.12
CA LEU A 233 15.80 24.29 -24.71
C LEU A 233 17.07 24.29 -23.84
N ALA A 234 18.25 24.32 -24.46
CA ALA A 234 19.55 24.24 -23.82
C ALA A 234 20.15 25.57 -23.31
N ALA A 235 19.42 26.70 -23.42
CA ALA A 235 19.97 28.04 -23.17
C ALA A 235 19.66 28.65 -21.79
N GLU A 236 18.52 28.33 -21.17
CA GLU A 236 17.94 29.13 -20.07
C GLU A 236 17.55 28.29 -18.83
N GLY A 237 18.38 27.33 -18.41
CA GLY A 237 18.06 26.52 -17.22
C GLY A 237 19.23 25.79 -16.55
N ASP A 238 19.11 25.62 -15.24
CA ASP A 238 19.94 24.72 -14.44
C ASP A 238 19.39 23.29 -14.55
N TYR A 239 20.07 22.44 -15.32
CA TYR A 239 19.71 21.04 -15.52
C TYR A 239 20.76 20.07 -14.96
N GLU A 240 20.31 18.87 -14.55
CA GLU A 240 21.17 17.71 -14.42
C GLU A 240 20.68 16.55 -15.29
N VAL A 241 21.58 15.84 -15.95
CA VAL A 241 21.25 14.62 -16.71
C VAL A 241 21.79 13.39 -16.00
N LEU A 242 20.88 12.44 -15.73
CA LEU A 242 21.16 11.08 -15.31
C LEU A 242 20.92 10.14 -16.50
N VAL A 243 21.93 9.34 -16.85
CA VAL A 243 21.79 8.25 -17.82
C VAL A 243 21.87 6.94 -17.03
N GLN A 244 20.87 6.08 -17.16
CA GLN A 244 20.89 4.73 -16.60
C GLN A 244 20.96 3.69 -17.72
N VAL A 245 21.48 2.50 -17.40
CA VAL A 245 21.37 1.31 -18.26
C VAL A 245 20.78 0.15 -17.47
N GLN A 246 19.71 -0.46 -18.00
CA GLN A 246 19.03 -1.60 -17.42
C GLN A 246 19.20 -2.84 -18.30
N GLY A 247 19.88 -3.86 -17.78
CA GLY A 247 20.10 -5.12 -18.47
C GLY A 247 19.21 -6.23 -17.95
N LEU A 248 18.88 -7.17 -18.84
CA LEU A 248 18.62 -8.54 -18.41
C LEU A 248 19.79 -9.00 -17.54
N LYS A 249 19.51 -9.68 -16.42
CA LYS A 249 20.54 -10.46 -15.73
C LYS A 249 21.21 -11.37 -16.77
N PRO A 250 22.55 -11.52 -16.80
CA PRO A 250 23.14 -12.64 -17.52
C PRO A 250 22.46 -13.90 -17.02
N MET A 251 21.93 -14.73 -17.92
CA MET A 251 21.20 -15.94 -17.54
C MET A 251 22.18 -16.95 -16.94
N ALA A 252 22.39 -16.85 -15.63
CA ALA A 252 22.92 -17.91 -14.79
C ALA A 252 21.89 -19.05 -14.76
N ARG A 253 21.87 -19.82 -15.85
CA ARG A 253 21.18 -21.10 -15.92
C ARG A 253 21.78 -22.04 -14.87
N ASP A 254 20.94 -22.94 -14.38
CA ASP A 254 21.33 -24.25 -13.84
C ASP A 254 22.25 -24.24 -12.59
N VAL A 255 21.97 -23.35 -11.64
CA VAL A 255 22.36 -23.54 -10.23
C VAL A 255 21.11 -23.60 -9.35
N PRO A 256 20.76 -24.75 -8.75
CA PRO A 256 19.68 -24.84 -7.77
C PRO A 256 19.92 -23.91 -6.57
N ALA A 257 18.88 -23.20 -6.14
CA ALA A 257 18.96 -22.40 -4.93
C ALA A 257 18.97 -23.33 -3.70
N ASP A 258 20.15 -23.51 -3.09
CA ASP A 258 20.33 -24.26 -1.84
C ASP A 258 19.41 -23.72 -0.72
N PRO A 259 18.43 -24.51 -0.23
CA PRO A 259 17.53 -24.09 0.85
C PRO A 259 18.26 -23.82 2.18
N GLY A 260 19.47 -24.34 2.38
CA GLY A 260 20.28 -24.14 3.59
C GLY A 260 21.00 -22.78 3.65
N SER A 261 21.07 -22.04 2.55
CA SER A 261 21.93 -20.84 2.47
C SER A 261 21.37 -19.64 3.25
N LYS A 262 21.87 -19.45 4.47
CA LYS A 262 21.67 -18.23 5.29
C LYS A 262 22.29 -16.96 4.66
N ASN A 263 22.94 -17.07 3.50
CA ASN A 263 23.56 -15.98 2.75
C ASN A 263 22.78 -15.58 1.48
N SER A 264 21.43 -15.57 1.56
CA SER A 264 20.53 -15.06 0.51
C SER A 264 20.77 -13.60 0.08
N LYS A 265 21.63 -12.85 0.80
CA LYS A 265 22.14 -11.51 0.45
C LYS A 265 22.96 -11.44 -0.84
N ALA A 266 23.28 -12.57 -1.49
CA ALA A 266 24.26 -12.63 -2.58
C ALA A 266 23.76 -12.21 -3.99
N TYR A 267 22.46 -12.31 -4.30
CA TYR A 267 21.96 -12.18 -5.68
C TYR A 267 21.21 -10.88 -6.03
N THR A 268 21.00 -9.99 -5.07
CA THR A 268 20.66 -8.59 -5.37
C THR A 268 21.92 -7.78 -5.67
N GLN A 269 22.46 -7.93 -6.89
CA GLN A 269 23.14 -6.79 -7.50
C GLN A 269 22.08 -5.69 -7.66
N ARG A 270 22.01 -4.78 -6.68
CA ARG A 270 21.12 -3.62 -6.73
C ARG A 270 21.30 -2.93 -8.07
N ILE A 271 20.20 -2.65 -8.76
CA ILE A 271 20.17 -1.59 -9.77
C ILE A 271 20.58 -0.34 -9.02
N ARG A 272 21.83 0.11 -9.25
CA ARG A 272 22.34 1.35 -8.66
C ARG A 272 22.20 2.40 -9.76
N PRO A 273 21.38 3.46 -9.56
CA PRO A 273 21.45 4.64 -10.40
C PRO A 273 22.91 5.09 -10.45
N ALA A 274 23.45 5.21 -11.65
CA ALA A 274 24.87 5.37 -11.86
C ALA A 274 25.10 6.52 -12.83
N LEU A 275 25.61 7.62 -12.26
CA LEU A 275 26.17 8.82 -12.89
C LEU A 275 25.22 9.99 -13.16
N PHE A 276 25.66 11.15 -12.67
CA PHE A 276 25.03 12.45 -12.85
C PHE A 276 26.03 13.35 -13.57
N ALA A 277 25.62 14.01 -14.65
CA ALA A 277 26.36 15.12 -15.23
C ALA A 277 25.45 16.36 -15.30
N GLY A 278 25.50 17.16 -14.23
CA GLY A 278 24.89 18.49 -14.18
C GLY A 278 25.89 19.62 -14.45
N GLY A 279 25.40 20.85 -14.42
CA GLY A 279 26.23 22.05 -14.33
C GLY A 279 25.67 23.25 -15.11
N ARG A 280 25.67 24.42 -14.45
CA ARG A 280 25.25 25.69 -15.03
C ARG A 280 25.95 25.97 -16.37
N GLY A 281 25.20 26.46 -17.36
CA GLY A 281 25.75 26.82 -18.67
C GLY A 281 26.19 25.65 -19.57
N ARG A 282 25.86 24.40 -19.22
CA ARG A 282 26.03 23.25 -20.12
C ARG A 282 24.77 23.04 -20.96
N THR A 283 24.93 22.85 -22.26
CA THR A 283 23.81 22.44 -23.11
C THR A 283 23.35 21.03 -22.75
N LEU A 284 22.05 20.76 -22.89
CA LEU A 284 21.46 19.46 -22.56
C LEU A 284 22.15 18.30 -23.32
N VAL A 285 22.45 18.50 -24.61
CA VAL A 285 23.23 17.57 -25.44
C VAL A 285 24.63 17.31 -24.86
N GLY A 286 25.31 18.35 -24.37
CA GLY A 286 26.62 18.24 -23.72
C GLY A 286 26.55 17.47 -22.40
N ALA A 287 25.52 17.71 -21.59
CA ALA A 287 25.27 16.99 -20.35
C ALA A 287 24.98 15.50 -20.60
N THR A 288 24.11 15.16 -21.57
CA THR A 288 23.84 13.77 -21.96
C THR A 288 25.10 13.07 -22.48
N LYS A 289 25.89 13.71 -23.35
CA LYS A 289 27.18 13.17 -23.82
C LYS A 289 28.15 12.93 -22.65
N ALA A 290 28.25 13.85 -21.69
CA ALA A 290 29.12 13.70 -20.52
C ALA A 290 28.67 12.53 -19.61
N ALA A 291 27.39 12.47 -19.25
CA ALA A 291 26.84 11.40 -18.42
C ALA A 291 27.02 10.01 -19.06
N ALA A 292 26.68 9.87 -20.35
CA ALA A 292 26.87 8.63 -21.09
C ALA A 292 28.36 8.24 -21.26
N SER A 293 29.26 9.22 -21.38
CA SER A 293 30.71 8.95 -21.49
C SER A 293 31.32 8.49 -20.17
N GLU A 294 30.97 9.11 -19.04
CA GLU A 294 31.46 8.65 -17.73
C GLU A 294 30.79 7.30 -17.36
N LEU A 295 29.56 7.02 -17.85
CA LEU A 295 28.90 5.72 -17.70
C LEU A 295 29.63 4.63 -18.50
N ALA A 296 30.00 4.92 -19.75
CA ALA A 296 30.84 4.04 -20.56
C ALA A 296 32.17 3.75 -19.85
N GLU A 297 32.81 4.76 -19.25
CA GLU A 297 34.06 4.62 -18.49
C GLU A 297 33.90 3.79 -17.20
N ARG A 298 32.83 3.98 -16.42
CA ARG A 298 32.59 3.15 -15.24
C ARG A 298 32.24 1.71 -15.59
N TYR A 299 31.58 1.47 -16.74
CA TYR A 299 31.39 0.12 -17.26
C TYR A 299 32.71 -0.47 -17.78
N ARG A 300 33.51 0.28 -18.54
CA ARG A 300 34.85 -0.11 -19.00
C ARG A 300 35.69 -0.65 -17.83
N ARG A 301 35.93 0.15 -16.79
CA ARG A 301 36.69 -0.26 -15.58
C ARG A 301 36.12 -1.47 -14.84
N ARG A 302 34.81 -1.74 -14.97
CA ARG A 302 34.15 -2.90 -14.35
C ARG A 302 34.32 -4.17 -15.19
N TYR A 303 34.27 -4.03 -16.51
CA TYR A 303 34.26 -5.15 -17.46
C TYR A 303 35.61 -5.45 -18.11
N GLU A 304 36.62 -4.57 -18.03
CA GLU A 304 38.03 -4.88 -18.38
C GLU A 304 38.61 -6.07 -17.58
N SER A 305 37.95 -6.46 -16.47
CA SER A 305 38.25 -7.67 -15.69
C SER A 305 37.61 -8.96 -16.24
N ARG A 306 36.89 -8.91 -17.37
CA ARG A 306 36.12 -10.03 -17.96
C ARG A 306 36.11 -9.95 -19.49
N GLU A 307 36.55 -11.01 -20.15
CA GLU A 307 36.71 -11.05 -21.60
C GLU A 307 35.39 -10.79 -22.36
N GLY A 308 35.43 -9.84 -23.30
CA GLY A 308 34.31 -9.52 -24.22
C GLY A 308 34.29 -8.06 -24.66
N PRO A 309 33.77 -7.73 -25.87
CA PRO A 309 33.65 -6.33 -26.32
C PRO A 309 32.61 -5.56 -25.48
N LEU A 310 33.01 -4.42 -24.93
CA LEU A 310 32.13 -3.54 -24.16
C LEU A 310 30.89 -3.10 -24.96
N SER A 311 31.04 -2.84 -26.25
CA SER A 311 29.96 -2.47 -27.16
C SER A 311 28.89 -3.56 -27.29
N GLU A 312 29.28 -4.83 -27.36
CA GLU A 312 28.34 -5.96 -27.41
C GLU A 312 27.59 -6.13 -26.09
N ALA A 313 28.30 -6.03 -24.96
CA ALA A 313 27.69 -6.05 -23.64
C ALA A 313 26.68 -4.91 -23.45
N LEU A 314 27.04 -3.68 -23.85
CA LEU A 314 26.16 -2.50 -23.77
C LEU A 314 25.01 -2.54 -24.79
N GLY A 315 25.16 -3.22 -25.94
CA GLY A 315 24.10 -3.41 -26.93
C GLY A 315 22.95 -4.30 -26.43
N ARG A 316 23.21 -5.15 -25.44
CA ARG A 316 22.21 -6.00 -24.78
C ARG A 316 21.49 -5.32 -23.60
N LEU A 317 21.78 -4.03 -23.34
CA LEU A 317 21.16 -3.23 -22.27
C LEU A 317 20.16 -2.21 -22.84
N THR A 318 19.08 -2.01 -22.11
CA THR A 318 18.15 -0.88 -22.27
C THR A 318 18.82 0.41 -21.76
N VAL A 319 18.64 1.53 -22.44
CA VAL A 319 18.99 2.87 -21.91
C VAL A 319 17.76 3.55 -21.30
N GLU A 320 17.96 4.26 -20.19
CA GLU A 320 17.01 5.23 -19.65
C GLU A 320 17.71 6.57 -19.44
N VAL A 321 16.98 7.67 -19.59
CA VAL A 321 17.48 9.03 -19.35
C VAL A 321 16.47 9.77 -18.47
N GLU A 322 16.97 10.36 -17.38
CA GLU A 322 16.22 11.28 -16.51
C GLU A 322 16.88 12.66 -16.59
N VAL A 323 16.11 13.68 -16.96
CA VAL A 323 16.55 15.08 -17.01
C VAL A 323 15.90 15.85 -15.87
N ALA A 324 16.69 16.24 -14.87
CA ALA A 324 16.24 16.94 -13.67
C ALA A 324 16.14 18.47 -13.89
N TYR A 325 15.12 19.08 -13.29
CA TYR A 325 14.80 20.51 -13.33
C TYR A 325 13.96 20.93 -12.10
N ASP A 326 13.63 22.22 -11.94
CA ASP A 326 12.83 22.75 -10.81
C ASP A 326 13.39 22.37 -9.42
N PHE A 327 14.69 22.62 -9.22
CA PHE A 327 15.37 22.41 -7.94
C PHE A 327 14.85 23.40 -6.88
N THR A 328 14.07 22.89 -5.93
CA THR A 328 13.43 23.65 -4.83
C THR A 328 14.12 23.37 -3.50
N ASP A 329 14.41 24.40 -2.69
CA ASP A 329 14.83 24.23 -1.30
C ASP A 329 13.66 23.75 -0.41
N ILE A 330 13.84 22.63 0.29
CA ILE A 330 12.93 22.16 1.35
C ILE A 330 13.62 22.35 2.71
N HIS A 331 13.08 23.23 3.54
CA HIS A 331 13.63 23.44 4.88
C HIS A 331 13.06 22.43 5.89
N THR A 332 13.81 21.36 6.14
CA THR A 332 13.54 20.38 7.20
C THR A 332 14.58 20.50 8.32
N ALA A 333 14.17 20.75 9.56
CA ALA A 333 15.06 20.71 10.71
C ALA A 333 15.39 19.24 11.08
N VAL A 334 16.48 18.71 10.51
CA VAL A 334 16.90 17.30 10.64
C VAL A 334 18.21 17.19 11.41
N ALA A 335 18.12 17.08 12.73
CA ALA A 335 19.23 16.72 13.61
C ALA A 335 19.02 15.32 14.21
N GLY A 336 19.98 14.40 13.99
CA GLY A 336 20.29 13.24 14.84
C GLY A 336 19.27 12.10 15.02
N LYS A 337 17.96 12.32 14.92
CA LYS A 337 16.88 11.37 15.25
C LYS A 337 15.80 11.35 14.16
N PRO A 338 15.00 10.27 14.03
CA PRO A 338 13.88 10.22 13.08
C PRO A 338 12.71 11.09 13.56
N ALA A 339 12.79 12.42 13.32
CA ALA A 339 11.72 13.39 13.59
C ALA A 339 10.50 13.26 12.66
N ALA A 340 10.37 12.12 11.97
CA ALA A 340 9.54 11.93 10.80
C ALA A 340 8.04 12.10 11.09
N THR A 341 7.56 11.61 12.25
CA THR A 341 6.16 11.71 12.68
C THR A 341 5.66 13.15 12.84
N ARG A 342 6.54 14.12 13.15
CA ARG A 342 6.14 15.54 13.25
C ARG A 342 6.02 16.18 11.86
N TYR A 343 7.01 15.95 11.00
CA TYR A 343 7.10 16.56 9.67
C TYR A 343 6.29 15.83 8.59
N ARG A 344 5.64 14.70 8.89
CA ARG A 344 4.94 13.85 7.91
C ARG A 344 3.94 14.59 7.01
N SER A 345 3.11 15.46 7.60
CA SER A 345 2.08 16.21 6.85
C SER A 345 2.69 17.33 5.98
N PHE A 346 3.85 17.87 6.35
CA PHE A 346 4.62 18.81 5.53
C PHE A 346 5.33 18.07 4.38
N LEU A 347 5.99 16.95 4.67
CA LEU A 347 6.71 16.14 3.68
C LEU A 347 5.79 15.56 2.60
N TRP A 348 4.56 15.16 2.96
CA TRP A 348 3.55 14.73 2.00
C TRP A 348 3.06 15.86 1.08
N ARG A 349 3.03 17.11 1.55
CA ARG A 349 2.80 18.29 0.70
C ARG A 349 4.01 18.52 -0.23
N ALA A 350 5.20 18.72 0.34
CA ALA A 350 6.40 19.14 -0.39
C ALA A 350 6.93 18.13 -1.42
N ILE A 351 6.89 16.82 -1.09
CA ILE A 351 7.52 15.73 -1.87
C ILE A 351 6.44 14.83 -2.47
N GLU A 352 6.78 14.13 -3.56
CA GLU A 352 5.86 13.24 -4.27
C GLU A 352 6.61 12.01 -4.82
N LEU A 353 6.29 10.81 -4.32
CA LEU A 353 7.14 9.63 -4.52
C LEU A 353 7.06 9.11 -5.94
N GLY A 354 8.16 9.28 -6.70
CA GLY A 354 8.24 8.91 -8.11
C GLY A 354 8.03 10.06 -9.09
N LEU A 355 7.69 11.27 -8.61
CA LEU A 355 7.72 12.50 -9.43
C LEU A 355 8.80 13.48 -8.94
N HIS A 356 8.95 13.63 -7.63
CA HIS A 356 10.03 14.40 -7.04
C HIS A 356 11.22 13.49 -6.70
N GLY A 357 12.38 13.85 -7.23
CA GLY A 357 13.67 13.36 -6.75
C GLY A 357 14.12 14.17 -5.54
N ILE A 358 15.17 13.70 -4.86
CA ILE A 358 15.76 14.38 -3.70
C ILE A 358 17.26 14.54 -3.92
N ALA A 359 17.76 15.76 -3.85
CA ALA A 359 19.18 16.07 -3.83
C ALA A 359 19.58 16.49 -2.41
N LEU A 360 20.67 15.90 -1.91
CA LEU A 360 21.33 16.35 -0.69
C LEU A 360 22.57 17.18 -1.08
N ASP A 361 22.54 18.45 -0.71
CA ASP A 361 23.54 19.47 -1.07
C ASP A 361 24.61 19.63 0.03
N ARG A 362 25.80 20.07 -0.38
CA ARG A 362 26.92 20.55 0.44
C ARG A 362 27.74 21.51 -0.41
N ASP A 363 28.51 22.39 0.23
CA ASP A 363 29.54 23.24 -0.41
C ASP A 363 30.77 22.45 -0.93
N THR A 364 30.56 21.22 -1.42
CA THR A 364 31.57 20.34 -2.03
C THR A 364 30.94 19.58 -3.20
N PRO A 365 31.63 19.39 -4.34
CA PRO A 365 31.01 18.98 -5.62
C PRO A 365 30.68 17.47 -5.71
N ARG A 366 29.98 16.91 -4.71
CA ARG A 366 29.52 15.52 -4.64
C ARG A 366 28.18 15.41 -3.90
N TYR A 367 27.12 15.86 -4.57
CA TYR A 367 25.73 15.66 -4.19
C TYR A 367 25.40 14.17 -3.97
N GLN A 368 24.51 13.86 -3.02
CA GLN A 368 23.77 12.60 -3.04
C GLN A 368 22.39 12.84 -3.65
N VAL A 369 22.28 12.62 -4.96
CA VAL A 369 21.03 12.70 -5.71
C VAL A 369 20.32 11.34 -5.71
N ARG A 370 19.01 11.35 -5.46
CA ARG A 370 18.09 10.23 -5.63
C ARG A 370 17.08 10.61 -6.71
N PRO A 371 17.11 9.99 -7.90
CA PRO A 371 16.12 10.26 -8.94
C PRO A 371 14.73 9.83 -8.48
N PRO A 372 13.65 10.39 -9.07
CA PRO A 372 12.29 9.92 -8.82
C PRO A 372 12.17 8.40 -9.01
N SER A 373 12.89 7.82 -9.97
CA SER A 373 12.87 6.37 -10.23
C SER A 373 13.30 5.48 -9.04
N ASP A 374 14.20 5.92 -8.14
CA ASP A 374 14.64 5.12 -6.97
C ASP A 374 13.47 4.83 -6.02
N ALA A 375 12.50 5.74 -5.94
CA ALA A 375 11.32 5.57 -5.10
C ALA A 375 10.49 4.34 -5.52
N VAL A 376 10.31 4.13 -6.82
CA VAL A 376 9.49 3.03 -7.37
C VAL A 376 10.33 1.76 -7.58
N TYR A 377 11.49 1.88 -8.21
CA TYR A 377 12.35 0.74 -8.54
C TYR A 377 12.89 0.01 -7.29
N ALA A 378 12.91 0.68 -6.12
CA ALA A 378 13.31 0.09 -4.85
C ALA A 378 12.19 0.05 -3.79
N GLY A 379 10.92 0.19 -4.20
CA GLY A 379 9.73 -0.09 -3.38
C GLY A 379 9.61 0.78 -2.11
N ARG A 380 9.88 2.09 -2.19
CA ARG A 380 9.75 3.01 -1.04
C ARG A 380 8.28 3.20 -0.69
N LYS A 381 7.91 2.84 0.54
CA LYS A 381 6.53 2.93 1.02
C LYS A 381 6.04 4.36 1.22
N ASP A 382 6.92 5.21 1.73
CA ASP A 382 6.64 6.59 2.12
C ASP A 382 7.91 7.48 1.95
N VAL A 383 7.73 8.78 2.11
CA VAL A 383 8.80 9.80 2.04
C VAL A 383 9.79 9.64 3.19
N GLU A 384 9.33 9.10 4.33
CA GLU A 384 10.14 8.90 5.53
C GLU A 384 11.21 7.82 5.30
N ASP A 385 10.87 6.69 4.69
CA ASP A 385 11.84 5.63 4.35
C ASP A 385 12.83 6.08 3.28
N LEU A 386 12.40 6.91 2.32
CA LEU A 386 13.28 7.51 1.31
C LEU A 386 14.29 8.48 1.94
N LEU A 387 13.82 9.46 2.72
CA LEU A 387 14.68 10.43 3.42
C LEU A 387 15.56 9.74 4.46
N ALA A 388 15.01 8.87 5.30
CA ALA A 388 15.80 8.20 6.34
C ALA A 388 16.87 7.25 5.75
N ARG A 389 16.70 6.73 4.53
CA ARG A 389 17.78 6.05 3.78
C ARG A 389 18.83 7.03 3.28
N ALA A 390 18.41 8.13 2.64
CA ALA A 390 19.35 9.15 2.16
C ALA A 390 20.19 9.74 3.30
N CYS A 391 19.57 10.11 4.42
CA CYS A 391 20.24 10.61 5.63
C CYS A 391 21.12 9.56 6.30
N ARG A 392 20.76 8.26 6.30
CA ARG A 392 21.66 7.19 6.80
C ARG A 392 22.86 6.99 5.90
N ASP A 393 22.68 6.90 4.58
CA ASP A 393 23.77 6.77 3.60
C ASP A 393 24.70 8.02 3.65
N TYR A 394 24.17 9.19 4.00
CA TYR A 394 24.90 10.43 4.27
C TYR A 394 25.69 10.38 5.59
N LEU A 395 25.05 10.08 6.73
CA LEU A 395 25.72 9.99 8.04
C LEU A 395 26.80 8.90 8.08
N ASP A 396 26.60 7.79 7.37
CA ASP A 396 27.63 6.77 7.18
C ASP A 396 28.81 7.26 6.32
N ALA A 397 28.57 8.17 5.37
CA ALA A 397 29.64 8.80 4.58
C ALA A 397 30.41 9.83 5.40
N ASP A 398 29.73 10.64 6.22
CA ASP A 398 30.37 11.60 7.12
C ASP A 398 31.14 10.91 8.24
N ARG A 399 30.65 9.79 8.80
CA ARG A 399 31.45 8.99 9.74
C ARG A 399 32.73 8.48 9.07
N ARG A 400 32.65 7.92 7.85
CA ARG A 400 33.84 7.48 7.09
C ARG A 400 34.81 8.64 6.78
N ALA A 401 34.29 9.84 6.46
CA ALA A 401 35.12 11.01 6.21
C ALA A 401 35.81 11.51 7.48
N LEU A 402 35.08 11.55 8.60
CA LEU A 402 35.60 11.95 9.92
C LEU A 402 36.64 10.95 10.43
N ASP A 403 36.41 9.65 10.27
CA ASP A 403 37.36 8.61 10.67
C ASP A 403 38.63 8.65 9.80
N ALA A 404 38.50 8.84 8.48
CA ALA A 404 39.66 9.01 7.57
C ALA A 404 40.41 10.35 7.78
N ALA A 405 39.72 11.41 8.23
CA ALA A 405 40.34 12.67 8.63
C ALA A 405 41.08 12.53 9.97
N ARG A 406 40.53 11.76 10.93
CA ARG A 406 41.21 11.41 12.19
C ARG A 406 42.45 10.54 11.97
N GLU A 407 42.36 9.55 11.08
CA GLU A 407 43.51 8.71 10.69
C GLU A 407 44.64 9.54 10.07
N ARG A 408 44.28 10.53 9.22
CA ARG A 408 45.24 11.51 8.68
C ARG A 408 45.74 12.50 9.73
N ALA A 409 44.91 12.89 10.70
CA ALA A 409 45.31 13.75 11.81
C ALA A 409 46.18 13.06 12.87
N GLY A 410 46.31 11.73 12.80
CA GLY A 410 47.39 10.98 13.46
C GLY A 410 48.76 11.10 12.77
N ARG A 411 48.88 11.88 11.69
CA ARG A 411 50.14 12.16 10.98
C ARG A 411 50.54 13.63 11.21
N PRO A 412 51.83 13.95 11.42
CA PRO A 412 52.21 15.24 12.00
C PRO A 412 51.79 16.49 11.21
N ASP A 413 51.88 16.44 9.87
CA ASP A 413 52.01 17.67 9.06
C ASP A 413 50.75 18.11 8.29
N ALA A 414 49.58 17.50 8.51
CA ALA A 414 48.36 17.79 7.71
C ALA A 414 47.01 17.72 8.44
N GLY A 415 46.98 17.40 9.74
CA GLY A 415 45.78 16.88 10.41
C GLY A 415 44.64 17.87 10.72
N ALA A 416 44.95 18.98 11.38
CA ALA A 416 43.96 19.74 12.13
C ALA A 416 42.96 20.54 11.25
N ASP A 417 43.41 21.03 10.10
CA ASP A 417 42.58 21.81 9.17
C ASP A 417 41.50 20.96 8.50
N GLU A 418 41.84 19.75 8.01
CA GLU A 418 40.86 18.85 7.40
C GLU A 418 39.82 18.35 8.42
N LEU A 419 40.23 18.15 9.68
CA LEU A 419 39.31 17.80 10.77
C LEU A 419 38.34 18.96 11.08
N SER A 420 38.83 20.19 11.26
CA SER A 420 38.01 21.37 11.51
C SER A 420 37.02 21.66 10.37
N LYS A 421 37.49 21.58 9.11
CA LYS A 421 36.64 21.70 7.92
C LYS A 421 35.61 20.58 7.81
N THR A 422 35.85 19.41 8.40
CA THR A 422 34.88 18.31 8.44
C THR A 422 33.83 18.50 9.53
N LEU A 423 34.21 19.04 10.69
CA LEU A 423 33.28 19.37 11.77
C LEU A 423 32.36 20.54 11.37
N TYR A 424 32.89 21.61 10.77
CA TYR A 424 32.10 22.74 10.26
C TYR A 424 31.03 22.30 9.23
N ARG A 425 31.37 21.36 8.33
CA ARG A 425 30.45 20.77 7.34
C ARG A 425 29.43 19.76 7.92
N ILE A 426 29.44 19.54 9.23
CA ILE A 426 28.39 18.82 9.98
C ILE A 426 27.50 19.84 10.72
N ASP A 427 28.09 20.95 11.16
CA ASP A 427 27.43 22.03 11.91
C ASP A 427 26.47 22.89 11.05
N GLN A 428 26.78 23.10 9.76
CA GLN A 428 25.92 23.83 8.81
C GLN A 428 24.57 23.14 8.47
N GLY A 429 24.32 21.93 8.99
CA GLY A 429 23.10 21.17 8.72
C GLY A 429 23.06 20.51 7.33
N LEU A 430 21.96 19.81 7.05
CA LEU A 430 21.74 19.09 5.79
C LEU A 430 20.70 19.83 4.94
N ARG A 431 21.15 20.52 3.88
CA ARG A 431 20.26 21.13 2.90
C ARG A 431 19.62 20.04 2.04
N VAL A 432 18.30 19.93 2.13
CA VAL A 432 17.48 19.02 1.32
C VAL A 432 16.84 19.81 0.20
N GLN A 433 17.05 19.37 -1.04
CA GLN A 433 16.34 19.90 -2.20
C GLN A 433 15.47 18.81 -2.82
N ARG A 434 14.32 19.19 -3.37
CA ARG A 434 13.58 18.36 -4.33
C ARG A 434 13.83 18.86 -5.74
N PHE A 435 13.60 18.02 -6.73
CA PHE A 435 13.57 18.39 -8.14
C PHE A 435 12.54 17.53 -8.88
N ARG A 436 12.05 17.99 -10.03
CA ARG A 436 11.25 17.18 -10.97
C ARG A 436 12.16 16.59 -12.04
N ALA A 437 11.75 15.51 -12.70
CA ALA A 437 12.48 14.98 -13.86
C ALA A 437 11.57 14.58 -15.01
N HIS A 438 12.06 14.77 -16.25
CA HIS A 438 11.51 14.11 -17.44
C HIS A 438 12.22 12.76 -17.60
N HIS A 439 11.49 11.64 -17.58
CA HIS A 439 12.04 10.27 -17.63
C HIS A 439 11.67 9.59 -18.95
N PHE A 440 12.66 9.09 -19.68
CA PHE A 440 12.50 8.38 -20.95
C PHE A 440 13.27 7.06 -20.95
N ARG A 441 12.77 6.05 -21.68
CA ARG A 441 13.31 4.67 -21.70
C ARG A 441 13.16 4.02 -23.08
N GLU A 442 14.19 3.30 -23.54
CA GLU A 442 14.04 2.37 -24.68
C GLU A 442 13.08 1.22 -24.30
N THR A 443 12.10 0.87 -25.14
CA THR A 443 11.18 -0.25 -24.81
C THR A 443 11.90 -1.59 -24.81
N ARG A 444 12.92 -1.72 -25.69
CA ARG A 444 13.83 -2.86 -25.88
C ARG A 444 15.26 -2.34 -26.08
N PRO A 445 16.30 -3.12 -25.71
CA PRO A 445 17.69 -2.78 -26.02
C PRO A 445 17.89 -2.48 -27.51
N GLY A 446 18.56 -1.37 -27.82
CA GLY A 446 18.88 -0.96 -29.20
C GLY A 446 18.25 0.37 -29.63
N GLY A 447 17.21 0.84 -28.93
CA GLY A 447 16.69 2.21 -29.10
C GLY A 447 15.74 2.43 -30.27
N GLU A 448 15.19 1.36 -30.88
CA GLU A 448 14.21 1.44 -31.97
C GLU A 448 12.90 2.17 -31.57
N THR A 449 12.53 2.10 -30.30
CA THR A 449 11.34 2.76 -29.75
C THR A 449 11.65 3.26 -28.35
N VAL A 450 11.32 4.51 -28.07
CA VAL A 450 11.47 5.15 -26.76
C VAL A 450 10.10 5.57 -26.25
N VAL A 451 9.89 5.49 -24.93
CA VAL A 451 8.66 5.92 -24.26
C VAL A 451 8.98 6.86 -23.11
N ARG A 452 8.11 7.85 -22.85
CA ARG A 452 8.10 8.61 -21.61
C ARG A 452 7.57 7.73 -20.47
N LEU A 453 8.18 7.86 -19.30
CA LEU A 453 7.75 7.21 -18.06
C LEU A 453 7.23 8.27 -17.08
N SER A 454 6.17 7.94 -16.34
CA SER A 454 5.78 8.61 -15.09
C SER A 454 6.03 7.63 -13.96
N ARG A 455 6.78 8.04 -12.93
CA ARG A 455 7.16 7.18 -11.79
C ARG A 455 7.79 5.83 -12.23
N GLY A 456 8.64 5.85 -13.25
CA GLY A 456 9.31 4.66 -13.77
C GLY A 456 8.46 3.69 -14.59
N VAL A 457 7.20 4.04 -14.93
CA VAL A 457 6.32 3.21 -15.78
C VAL A 457 5.62 4.04 -16.88
N PRO A 458 5.30 3.46 -18.05
CA PRO A 458 4.49 4.16 -19.06
C PRO A 458 3.08 4.39 -18.52
N PRO A 459 2.56 5.63 -18.54
CA PRO A 459 1.21 5.93 -18.05
C PRO A 459 0.15 5.15 -18.84
N LEU A 460 -1.04 5.00 -18.24
CA LEU A 460 -2.23 4.47 -18.92
C LEU A 460 -3.19 5.62 -19.24
N PRO A 461 -3.16 6.22 -20.44
CA PRO A 461 -4.09 7.29 -20.79
C PRO A 461 -5.51 6.74 -20.89
N ALA A 462 -6.49 7.53 -20.44
CA ALA A 462 -7.90 7.15 -20.40
C ALA A 462 -8.53 7.25 -21.82
N THR A 463 -8.16 6.33 -22.70
CA THR A 463 -8.63 6.26 -24.10
C THR A 463 -9.57 5.07 -24.30
N ARG A 464 -10.40 5.11 -25.36
CA ARG A 464 -11.27 3.99 -25.76
C ARG A 464 -10.53 2.67 -25.98
N GLU A 465 -9.26 2.72 -26.39
CA GLU A 465 -8.42 1.53 -26.54
C GLU A 465 -8.11 0.89 -25.17
N ASN A 466 -7.59 1.69 -24.23
CA ASN A 466 -7.23 1.27 -22.88
C ASN A 466 -8.45 0.98 -21.98
N LEU A 467 -9.62 1.49 -22.35
CA LEU A 467 -10.91 1.31 -21.66
C LEU A 467 -11.94 0.73 -22.63
N SER A 468 -11.64 -0.49 -23.07
CA SER A 468 -12.49 -1.34 -23.90
C SER A 468 -12.75 -2.66 -23.18
N ARG A 469 -13.80 -3.39 -23.59
CA ARG A 469 -14.08 -4.76 -23.14
C ARG A 469 -12.88 -5.68 -23.39
N ARG A 470 -12.11 -5.42 -24.44
CA ARG A 470 -10.81 -6.09 -24.70
C ARG A 470 -9.78 -5.78 -23.62
N ALA A 471 -9.54 -4.52 -23.29
CA ALA A 471 -8.55 -4.14 -22.27
C ALA A 471 -8.91 -4.72 -20.89
N LEU A 472 -10.21 -4.77 -20.55
CA LEU A 472 -10.67 -5.47 -19.34
C LEU A 472 -10.34 -6.97 -19.39
N ARG A 473 -10.62 -7.66 -20.51
CA ARG A 473 -10.30 -9.09 -20.72
C ARG A 473 -8.81 -9.38 -20.65
N ASP A 474 -7.99 -8.59 -21.33
CA ASP A 474 -6.52 -8.71 -21.29
C ASP A 474 -6.02 -8.51 -19.83
N GLY A 475 -6.62 -7.59 -19.07
CA GLY A 475 -6.36 -7.41 -17.64
C GLY A 475 -6.78 -8.60 -16.77
N ILE A 476 -7.97 -9.16 -17.00
CA ILE A 476 -8.48 -10.35 -16.30
C ILE A 476 -7.55 -11.54 -16.57
N TYR A 477 -7.21 -11.81 -17.83
CA TYR A 477 -6.24 -12.84 -18.22
C TYR A 477 -4.93 -12.74 -17.42
N TRP A 478 -4.31 -11.55 -17.40
CA TRP A 478 -3.06 -11.33 -16.68
C TRP A 478 -3.21 -11.55 -15.17
N ALA A 479 -4.21 -10.93 -14.52
CA ALA A 479 -4.43 -11.09 -13.08
C ALA A 479 -4.75 -12.54 -12.67
N THR A 480 -5.46 -13.28 -13.53
CA THR A 480 -5.75 -14.71 -13.35
C THR A 480 -4.49 -15.58 -13.50
N ARG A 481 -3.64 -15.35 -14.52
CA ARG A 481 -2.38 -16.12 -14.72
C ARG A 481 -1.51 -16.12 -13.47
N TRP A 482 -1.33 -14.95 -12.84
CA TRP A 482 -0.48 -14.84 -11.65
C TRP A 482 -1.03 -15.61 -10.45
N LEU A 483 -2.34 -15.64 -10.23
CA LEU A 483 -2.94 -16.46 -9.18
C LEU A 483 -2.73 -17.96 -9.45
N VAL A 484 -2.92 -18.42 -10.69
CA VAL A 484 -2.68 -19.82 -11.08
C VAL A 484 -1.21 -20.22 -10.87
N GLU A 485 -0.26 -19.36 -11.26
CA GLU A 485 1.18 -19.60 -11.13
C GLU A 485 1.70 -19.53 -9.68
N ASN A 486 0.92 -18.94 -8.77
CA ASN A 486 1.20 -18.91 -7.33
C ASN A 486 0.47 -19.99 -6.53
N LEU A 487 -0.46 -20.74 -7.14
CA LEU A 487 -1.11 -21.88 -6.51
C LEU A 487 -0.12 -23.04 -6.33
N GLN A 488 -0.06 -23.61 -5.13
CA GLN A 488 0.80 -24.73 -4.77
C GLN A 488 0.04 -26.06 -4.94
N PRO A 489 0.74 -27.22 -5.01
CA PRO A 489 0.11 -28.52 -5.27
C PRO A 489 -0.92 -28.97 -4.22
N ASP A 490 -0.85 -28.48 -2.98
CA ASP A 490 -1.85 -28.74 -1.93
C ASP A 490 -3.12 -27.89 -2.09
N GLY A 491 -3.09 -26.88 -2.97
CA GLY A 491 -4.15 -25.89 -3.14
C GLY A 491 -3.95 -24.58 -2.36
N ALA A 492 -2.85 -24.39 -1.62
CA ALA A 492 -2.50 -23.10 -1.00
C ALA A 492 -1.97 -22.08 -2.02
N PHE A 493 -2.04 -20.78 -1.75
CA PHE A 493 -1.35 -19.77 -2.55
C PHE A 493 -0.03 -19.33 -1.91
N ARG A 494 0.97 -19.02 -2.75
CA ARG A 494 2.06 -18.11 -2.37
C ARG A 494 1.49 -16.71 -2.18
N TYR A 495 1.22 -16.39 -0.92
CA TYR A 495 0.37 -15.30 -0.51
C TYR A 495 0.88 -13.89 -0.92
N LEU A 496 2.19 -13.65 -0.79
CA LEU A 496 2.82 -12.34 -0.97
C LEU A 496 4.19 -12.49 -1.67
N TYR A 497 4.41 -11.68 -2.71
CA TYR A 497 5.67 -11.56 -3.43
C TYR A 497 6.14 -10.09 -3.49
N ARG A 498 7.45 -9.87 -3.41
CA ARG A 498 8.11 -8.58 -3.60
C ARG A 498 9.06 -8.66 -4.79
N PRO A 499 8.59 -8.29 -6.01
CA PRO A 499 9.36 -8.37 -7.24
C PRO A 499 10.72 -7.66 -7.17
N GLU A 500 10.78 -6.48 -6.54
CA GLU A 500 11.97 -5.63 -6.41
C GLU A 500 13.08 -6.27 -5.56
N LEU A 501 12.74 -7.31 -4.80
CA LEU A 501 13.67 -8.13 -4.00
C LEU A 501 13.80 -9.58 -4.49
N ASP A 502 13.01 -10.00 -5.49
CA ASP A 502 12.74 -11.41 -5.84
C ASP A 502 12.43 -12.29 -4.61
N TYR A 503 11.57 -11.77 -3.72
CA TYR A 503 11.34 -12.31 -2.37
C TYR A 503 9.88 -12.75 -2.14
N TYR A 504 9.71 -14.01 -1.76
CA TYR A 504 8.50 -14.53 -1.12
C TYR A 504 8.71 -14.63 0.40
N LEU A 505 7.61 -14.60 1.17
CA LEU A 505 7.64 -14.93 2.59
C LEU A 505 8.25 -16.33 2.82
N SER A 506 9.08 -16.49 3.86
CA SER A 506 9.56 -17.82 4.29
C SER A 506 8.44 -18.63 4.96
N ASP A 507 8.53 -19.96 5.00
CA ASP A 507 7.48 -20.85 5.51
C ASP A 507 6.90 -20.42 6.87
N LYS A 508 7.75 -20.00 7.80
CA LYS A 508 7.32 -19.45 9.09
C LYS A 508 6.45 -18.20 8.91
N GLN A 509 6.90 -17.24 8.10
CA GLN A 509 6.17 -16.00 7.81
C GLN A 509 4.91 -16.26 6.98
N VAL A 510 4.89 -17.30 6.15
CA VAL A 510 3.67 -17.77 5.46
C VAL A 510 2.66 -18.22 6.50
N VAL A 511 3.03 -19.11 7.44
CA VAL A 511 2.14 -19.56 8.52
C VAL A 511 1.68 -18.40 9.43
N GLU A 512 2.56 -17.45 9.74
CA GLU A 512 2.25 -16.27 10.57
C GLU A 512 1.38 -15.21 9.87
N GLN A 513 1.31 -15.19 8.53
CA GLN A 513 0.62 -14.13 7.76
C GLN A 513 -0.50 -14.65 6.84
N TYR A 514 -0.67 -15.98 6.71
CA TYR A 514 -1.70 -16.58 5.90
C TYR A 514 -3.08 -16.08 6.34
N ASN A 515 -3.92 -15.76 5.36
CA ASN A 515 -5.27 -15.29 5.63
C ASN A 515 -6.24 -16.07 4.74
N GLU A 516 -6.94 -17.00 5.37
CA GLU A 516 -7.91 -17.88 4.73
C GLU A 516 -9.11 -17.12 4.13
N VAL A 517 -9.44 -15.92 4.62
CA VAL A 517 -10.42 -15.02 3.99
C VAL A 517 -9.96 -14.65 2.57
N ARG A 518 -8.71 -14.18 2.45
CA ARG A 518 -8.09 -13.82 1.16
C ARG A 518 -7.84 -15.04 0.27
N HIS A 519 -7.71 -16.22 0.86
CA HIS A 519 -7.64 -17.47 0.12
C HIS A 519 -8.99 -17.79 -0.55
N GLY A 520 -10.08 -17.80 0.21
CA GLY A 520 -11.43 -18.02 -0.34
C GLY A 520 -11.82 -16.99 -1.40
N LEU A 521 -11.48 -15.72 -1.20
CA LEU A 521 -11.76 -14.65 -2.15
C LEU A 521 -10.89 -14.76 -3.43
N ALA A 522 -9.67 -15.27 -3.33
CA ALA A 522 -8.90 -15.66 -4.50
C ALA A 522 -9.55 -16.87 -5.23
N SER A 523 -10.00 -17.91 -4.52
CA SER A 523 -10.75 -19.03 -5.11
C SER A 523 -12.00 -18.56 -5.87
N TYR A 524 -12.77 -17.64 -5.27
CA TYR A 524 -13.94 -16.98 -5.85
C TYR A 524 -13.61 -16.28 -7.18
N SER A 525 -12.56 -15.45 -7.20
CA SER A 525 -12.14 -14.73 -8.41
C SER A 525 -11.67 -15.63 -9.56
N LEU A 526 -11.14 -16.83 -9.27
CA LEU A 526 -10.75 -17.80 -10.30
C LEU A 526 -11.97 -18.43 -10.99
N PHE A 527 -13.05 -18.73 -10.27
CA PHE A 527 -14.31 -19.19 -10.88
C PHE A 527 -14.97 -18.07 -11.69
N MET A 528 -15.10 -16.88 -11.10
CA MET A 528 -15.71 -15.71 -11.76
C MET A 528 -15.06 -15.40 -13.12
N SER A 529 -13.73 -15.49 -13.20
CA SER A 529 -12.96 -15.17 -14.41
C SER A 529 -13.03 -16.25 -15.50
N HIS A 530 -13.67 -17.40 -15.25
CA HIS A 530 -13.66 -18.55 -16.15
C HIS A 530 -14.37 -18.28 -17.50
N GLN A 531 -15.41 -17.44 -17.51
CA GLN A 531 -16.12 -17.11 -18.77
C GLN A 531 -15.24 -16.31 -19.74
N GLU A 532 -14.38 -15.44 -19.19
CA GLU A 532 -13.58 -14.48 -19.96
C GLU A 532 -12.14 -15.01 -20.21
N VAL A 533 -11.71 -16.00 -19.42
CA VAL A 533 -10.44 -16.73 -19.57
C VAL A 533 -10.72 -18.25 -19.60
N PRO A 534 -11.42 -18.77 -20.62
CA PRO A 534 -11.81 -20.17 -20.66
C PRO A 534 -10.61 -21.11 -20.78
N GLY A 535 -10.51 -22.07 -19.87
CA GLY A 535 -9.45 -23.08 -19.87
C GLY A 535 -9.54 -24.06 -18.69
N ALA A 536 -9.15 -25.32 -18.93
CA ALA A 536 -9.16 -26.37 -17.92
C ALA A 536 -8.19 -26.06 -16.76
N GLU A 537 -6.98 -25.57 -17.05
CA GLU A 537 -5.97 -25.18 -16.05
C GLU A 537 -6.53 -24.20 -15.00
N LEU A 538 -7.36 -23.24 -15.43
CA LEU A 538 -8.02 -22.28 -14.54
C LEU A 538 -9.10 -22.94 -13.69
N TRP A 539 -9.98 -23.74 -14.29
CA TRP A 539 -11.04 -24.42 -13.53
C TRP A 539 -10.46 -25.37 -12.49
N GLU A 540 -9.46 -26.17 -12.86
CA GLU A 540 -8.75 -27.03 -11.92
C GLU A 540 -8.02 -26.24 -10.82
N ALA A 541 -7.44 -25.08 -11.13
CA ALA A 541 -6.82 -24.22 -10.14
C ALA A 541 -7.86 -23.66 -9.15
N ALA A 542 -9.02 -23.24 -9.64
CA ALA A 542 -10.14 -22.81 -8.82
C ALA A 542 -10.65 -23.96 -7.92
N GLU A 543 -10.80 -25.17 -8.45
CA GLU A 543 -11.22 -26.35 -7.68
C GLU A 543 -10.20 -26.82 -6.65
N ARG A 544 -8.89 -26.82 -6.97
CA ARG A 544 -7.82 -27.10 -5.99
C ARG A 544 -7.83 -26.06 -4.87
N SER A 545 -7.95 -24.79 -5.21
CA SER A 545 -8.02 -23.68 -4.25
C SER A 545 -9.26 -23.76 -3.36
N LEU A 546 -10.43 -24.10 -3.93
CA LEU A 546 -11.67 -24.30 -3.18
C LEU A 546 -11.60 -25.53 -2.27
N ARG A 547 -11.05 -26.66 -2.75
CA ARG A 547 -10.86 -27.87 -1.93
C ARG A 547 -10.01 -27.58 -0.70
N TRP A 548 -8.95 -26.78 -0.83
CA TRP A 548 -8.13 -26.34 0.30
C TRP A 548 -8.96 -25.62 1.39
N ASN A 549 -9.93 -24.78 1.02
CA ASN A 549 -10.87 -24.17 1.99
C ASN A 549 -11.80 -25.21 2.61
N LEU A 550 -12.46 -26.02 1.77
CA LEU A 550 -13.53 -26.91 2.22
C LEU A 550 -13.00 -28.07 3.08
N GLU A 551 -11.78 -28.56 2.81
CA GLU A 551 -11.07 -29.50 3.69
C GLU A 551 -10.81 -28.95 5.09
N ARG A 552 -10.82 -27.61 5.28
CA ARG A 552 -10.61 -26.91 6.55
C ARG A 552 -11.90 -26.60 7.31
N VAL A 553 -13.06 -26.96 6.75
CA VAL A 553 -14.35 -26.85 7.44
C VAL A 553 -14.44 -27.86 8.59
N VAL A 554 -14.96 -27.41 9.72
CA VAL A 554 -15.39 -28.23 10.85
C VAL A 554 -16.91 -28.29 10.81
N PHE A 555 -17.46 -29.50 10.80
CA PHE A 555 -18.90 -29.76 10.81
C PHE A 555 -19.38 -30.15 12.22
N GLY A 556 -20.57 -29.68 12.61
CA GLY A 556 -21.19 -30.02 13.88
C GLY A 556 -21.68 -31.47 14.01
N PRO A 557 -22.01 -31.92 15.23
CA PRO A 557 -22.37 -33.31 15.51
C PRO A 557 -23.59 -33.81 14.74
N ALA A 558 -24.54 -32.94 14.37
CA ALA A 558 -25.67 -33.34 13.52
C ALA A 558 -25.22 -33.79 12.12
N TRP A 559 -24.03 -33.40 11.64
CA TRP A 559 -23.49 -33.83 10.35
C TRP A 559 -22.59 -35.06 10.43
N THR A 560 -22.01 -35.34 11.60
CA THR A 560 -20.99 -36.40 11.76
C THR A 560 -21.51 -37.64 12.50
N ALA A 561 -22.54 -37.49 13.33
CA ALA A 561 -23.19 -38.59 14.06
C ALA A 561 -24.44 -39.17 13.37
N ASP A 562 -25.22 -38.35 12.66
CA ASP A 562 -26.36 -38.82 11.85
C ASP A 562 -25.86 -39.48 10.55
N PRO A 563 -26.12 -40.79 10.32
CA PRO A 563 -25.70 -41.48 9.10
C PRO A 563 -26.27 -40.89 7.81
N ALA A 564 -27.52 -40.38 7.83
CA ALA A 564 -28.19 -39.84 6.65
C ALA A 564 -27.61 -38.48 6.24
N ARG A 565 -27.35 -37.59 7.21
CA ARG A 565 -26.62 -36.33 6.95
C ARG A 565 -25.16 -36.59 6.57
N ARG A 566 -24.49 -37.54 7.24
CA ARG A 566 -23.11 -37.91 6.91
C ARG A 566 -22.95 -38.47 5.50
N ALA A 567 -23.93 -39.23 5.00
CA ALA A 567 -23.95 -39.73 3.63
C ALA A 567 -24.10 -38.62 2.56
N ARG A 568 -24.52 -37.40 2.94
CA ARG A 568 -24.55 -36.22 2.04
C ARG A 568 -23.17 -35.53 1.94
N LEU A 569 -22.23 -35.80 2.85
CA LEU A 569 -20.91 -35.16 2.83
C LEU A 569 -20.00 -35.82 1.77
N PRO A 570 -19.29 -35.05 0.93
CA PRO A 570 -18.31 -35.60 0.00
C PRO A 570 -17.23 -36.43 0.73
N ALA A 571 -16.81 -37.55 0.14
CA ALA A 571 -15.95 -38.54 0.81
C ALA A 571 -14.54 -38.02 1.22
N TRP A 572 -14.12 -36.86 0.72
CA TRP A 572 -12.88 -36.17 1.11
C TRP A 572 -13.06 -35.26 2.35
N VAL A 573 -14.28 -35.06 2.85
CA VAL A 573 -14.57 -34.23 4.03
C VAL A 573 -14.12 -34.93 5.31
N ARG A 574 -13.34 -34.20 6.12
CA ARG A 574 -12.80 -34.70 7.39
C ARG A 574 -13.80 -34.59 8.54
N THR A 575 -14.60 -35.64 8.71
CA THR A 575 -15.55 -35.79 9.84
C THR A 575 -14.89 -36.08 11.20
N ASP A 576 -13.56 -36.20 11.25
CA ASP A 576 -12.77 -36.46 12.46
C ASP A 576 -12.32 -35.18 13.19
N ARG A 577 -12.59 -34.00 12.61
CA ARG A 577 -12.21 -32.70 13.17
C ARG A 577 -12.99 -32.41 14.46
N PRO A 578 -12.32 -32.11 15.59
CA PRO A 578 -13.02 -31.80 16.84
C PRO A 578 -13.81 -30.48 16.74
N PHE A 579 -15.08 -30.55 17.13
CA PHE A 579 -16.04 -29.44 17.09
C PHE A 579 -15.95 -28.54 18.35
N GLY A 580 -16.40 -27.29 18.24
CA GLY A 580 -16.41 -26.29 19.32
C GLY A 580 -15.51 -25.07 19.03
N PRO A 581 -15.45 -24.08 19.94
CA PRO A 581 -14.67 -22.86 19.76
C PRO A 581 -13.15 -23.16 19.79
N PRO A 582 -12.40 -22.84 18.71
CA PRO A 582 -10.95 -22.97 18.65
C PRO A 582 -10.21 -22.33 19.85
N LYS A 583 -9.19 -23.06 20.34
CA LYS A 583 -8.36 -22.70 21.50
C LYS A 583 -6.90 -22.41 21.10
N PRO A 584 -6.22 -21.46 21.77
CA PRO A 584 -4.78 -21.25 21.63
C PRO A 584 -3.97 -22.53 21.84
N GLY A 585 -2.94 -22.73 21.02
CA GLY A 585 -2.14 -23.97 21.03
C GLY A 585 -2.78 -25.14 20.26
N GLY A 586 -3.99 -24.97 19.74
CA GLY A 586 -4.66 -25.93 18.86
C GLY A 586 -5.67 -26.83 19.56
N GLY A 587 -6.33 -27.68 18.76
CA GLY A 587 -7.44 -28.51 19.23
C GLY A 587 -8.73 -27.72 19.54
N THR A 588 -9.71 -28.44 20.04
CA THR A 588 -11.06 -27.97 20.38
C THR A 588 -11.62 -28.98 21.37
N GLY A 589 -12.31 -28.52 22.41
CA GLY A 589 -13.11 -29.40 23.25
C GLY A 589 -14.56 -29.35 22.78
N PRO A 590 -15.32 -30.46 22.85
CA PRO A 590 -16.76 -30.39 22.68
C PRO A 590 -17.32 -29.38 23.68
N ALA A 591 -18.10 -28.43 23.16
CA ALA A 591 -18.73 -27.39 23.94
C ALA A 591 -20.16 -27.28 23.46
N ASP A 592 -21.11 -27.61 24.33
CA ASP A 592 -22.54 -27.47 24.03
C ASP A 592 -22.97 -26.00 24.06
N ARG A 593 -22.13 -25.13 24.64
CA ARG A 593 -22.37 -23.68 24.77
C ARG A 593 -21.10 -22.88 24.53
N TRP A 594 -21.23 -21.75 23.87
CA TRP A 594 -20.18 -20.75 23.69
C TRP A 594 -20.44 -19.54 24.60
N ARG A 595 -19.40 -19.07 25.29
CA ARG A 595 -19.43 -17.74 25.92
C ARG A 595 -19.03 -16.71 24.88
N CYS A 596 -19.96 -15.86 24.47
CA CYS A 596 -19.67 -14.79 23.53
C CYS A 596 -18.77 -13.72 24.18
N PRO A 597 -18.07 -12.87 23.40
CA PRO A 597 -17.16 -11.86 23.93
C PRO A 597 -17.82 -10.86 24.90
N HIS A 598 -19.14 -10.70 24.82
CA HIS A 598 -19.92 -9.68 25.49
C HIS A 598 -20.62 -10.17 26.77
N GLY A 599 -20.71 -11.49 27.01
CA GLY A 599 -21.18 -12.05 28.28
C GLY A 599 -22.06 -13.29 28.12
N ASP A 600 -22.94 -13.29 27.12
CA ASP A 600 -23.92 -14.35 26.84
C ASP A 600 -23.28 -15.74 26.78
N VAL A 601 -24.05 -16.76 27.16
CA VAL A 601 -23.64 -18.16 27.07
C VAL A 601 -24.64 -18.93 26.21
N ARG A 602 -24.46 -18.85 24.89
CA ARG A 602 -25.39 -19.36 23.87
C ARG A 602 -25.18 -20.85 23.62
N PRO A 603 -26.23 -21.67 23.43
CA PRO A 603 -26.07 -23.04 22.97
C PRO A 603 -25.49 -23.07 21.54
N ILE A 604 -24.54 -23.95 21.27
CA ILE A 604 -23.93 -24.07 19.93
C ILE A 604 -24.83 -24.97 19.05
N PRO A 605 -25.29 -24.51 17.86
CA PRO A 605 -26.14 -25.32 17.00
C PRO A 605 -25.41 -26.58 16.46
N PRO A 606 -25.96 -27.79 16.64
CA PRO A 606 -25.30 -29.03 16.24
C PRO A 606 -25.18 -29.20 14.72
N GLU A 607 -25.95 -28.43 13.93
CA GLU A 607 -25.94 -28.42 12.46
C GLU A 607 -25.03 -27.35 11.84
N MET A 608 -24.34 -26.51 12.63
CA MET A 608 -23.47 -25.48 12.06
C MET A 608 -22.17 -26.06 11.48
N ALA A 609 -21.57 -25.34 10.52
CA ALA A 609 -20.25 -25.62 9.97
C ALA A 609 -19.46 -24.32 9.80
N TYR A 610 -18.14 -24.38 9.96
CA TYR A 610 -17.27 -23.18 9.89
C TYR A 610 -15.86 -23.51 9.40
N VAL A 611 -15.23 -22.58 8.69
CA VAL A 611 -13.83 -22.69 8.28
C VAL A 611 -12.94 -22.45 9.49
N ARG A 612 -12.03 -23.39 9.76
CA ARG A 612 -11.02 -23.27 10.83
C ARG A 612 -9.62 -23.17 10.25
N HIS A 613 -8.89 -22.12 10.61
CA HIS A 613 -7.47 -21.98 10.32
C HIS A 613 -6.70 -21.82 11.64
N LEU A 614 -5.67 -22.64 11.85
CA LEU A 614 -4.91 -22.72 13.11
C LEU A 614 -5.83 -22.89 14.35
N ASP A 615 -5.77 -21.93 15.26
CA ASP A 615 -6.50 -21.80 16.52
C ASP A 615 -7.67 -20.79 16.46
N ASN A 616 -8.14 -20.43 15.25
CA ASN A 616 -9.28 -19.53 15.08
C ASN A 616 -10.28 -19.94 13.98
N ALA A 617 -11.47 -19.35 14.07
CA ALA A 617 -12.50 -19.34 13.03
C ALA A 617 -13.03 -17.90 12.91
N LYS A 618 -12.93 -17.31 11.71
CA LYS A 618 -13.30 -15.92 11.41
C LYS A 618 -14.58 -15.90 10.59
N MET A 619 -15.50 -14.97 10.81
CA MET A 619 -16.74 -14.92 10.00
C MET A 619 -16.46 -14.66 8.52
N GLY A 620 -15.52 -13.76 8.20
CA GLY A 620 -15.06 -13.52 6.83
C GLY A 620 -14.52 -14.78 6.12
N ALA A 621 -13.98 -15.76 6.86
CA ALA A 621 -13.48 -17.01 6.27
C ALA A 621 -14.62 -17.92 5.79
N VAL A 622 -15.73 -17.95 6.55
CA VAL A 622 -16.96 -18.63 6.16
C VAL A 622 -17.63 -17.88 5.02
N ALA A 623 -17.68 -16.55 5.07
CA ALA A 623 -18.23 -15.73 3.98
C ALA A 623 -17.46 -15.97 2.66
N ALA A 624 -16.14 -15.85 2.66
CA ALA A 624 -15.28 -16.10 1.51
C ALA A 624 -15.45 -17.53 0.93
N ALA A 625 -15.62 -18.54 1.78
CA ALA A 625 -15.91 -19.90 1.36
C ALA A 625 -17.30 -20.04 0.72
N VAL A 626 -18.32 -19.37 1.26
CA VAL A 626 -19.67 -19.29 0.66
C VAL A 626 -19.60 -18.62 -0.72
N LEU A 627 -18.88 -17.51 -0.87
CA LEU A 627 -18.71 -16.83 -2.16
C LEU A 627 -18.08 -17.78 -3.19
N ALA A 628 -16.95 -18.43 -2.86
CA ALA A 628 -16.29 -19.38 -3.76
C ALA A 628 -17.14 -20.63 -4.10
N VAL A 629 -17.93 -21.15 -3.16
CA VAL A 629 -18.92 -22.21 -3.42
C VAL A 629 -20.01 -21.72 -4.36
N SER A 630 -20.56 -20.53 -4.11
CA SER A 630 -21.67 -19.97 -4.89
C SER A 630 -21.26 -19.70 -6.34
N GLU A 631 -20.06 -19.17 -6.56
CA GLU A 631 -19.53 -18.90 -7.90
C GLU A 631 -19.20 -20.19 -8.64
N LYS A 632 -18.70 -21.25 -7.97
CA LYS A 632 -18.59 -22.57 -8.61
C LYS A 632 -19.96 -23.06 -9.11
N ILE A 633 -21.03 -22.89 -8.34
CA ILE A 633 -22.39 -23.32 -8.72
C ILE A 633 -22.92 -22.45 -9.88
N ASP A 634 -22.78 -21.13 -9.79
CA ASP A 634 -23.21 -20.20 -10.84
C ASP A 634 -22.45 -20.42 -12.16
N GLN A 635 -21.15 -20.71 -12.10
CA GLN A 635 -20.29 -20.94 -13.27
C GLN A 635 -20.34 -22.39 -13.77
N THR A 636 -20.98 -23.33 -13.05
CA THR A 636 -21.22 -24.68 -13.54
C THR A 636 -22.32 -24.67 -14.62
N PRO A 637 -22.12 -25.35 -15.76
CA PRO A 637 -23.13 -25.53 -16.80
C PRO A 637 -24.48 -26.07 -16.27
N ALA A 638 -25.58 -25.63 -16.86
CA ALA A 638 -26.93 -25.85 -16.33
C ALA A 638 -27.26 -27.35 -16.11
N GLU A 639 -26.82 -28.21 -17.02
CA GLU A 639 -27.00 -29.66 -16.99
C GLU A 639 -26.19 -30.37 -15.90
N ARG A 640 -25.24 -29.69 -15.26
CA ARG A 640 -24.47 -30.21 -14.10
C ARG A 640 -24.70 -29.41 -12.81
N ARG A 641 -25.31 -28.22 -12.89
CA ARG A 641 -25.48 -27.28 -11.77
C ARG A 641 -26.26 -27.88 -10.60
N GLU A 642 -27.32 -28.65 -10.86
CA GLU A 642 -28.12 -29.27 -9.79
C GLU A 642 -27.29 -30.27 -8.98
N ALA A 643 -26.55 -31.17 -9.65
CA ALA A 643 -25.67 -32.13 -8.99
C ALA A 643 -24.52 -31.46 -8.20
N VAL A 644 -23.95 -30.36 -8.72
CA VAL A 644 -22.92 -29.59 -8.00
C VAL A 644 -23.50 -28.82 -6.82
N LEU A 645 -24.73 -28.30 -6.94
CA LEU A 645 -25.47 -27.73 -5.82
C LEU A 645 -25.77 -28.82 -4.77
N ALA A 646 -26.16 -30.03 -5.17
CA ALA A 646 -26.40 -31.13 -4.24
C ALA A 646 -25.13 -31.57 -3.47
N GLU A 647 -23.97 -31.63 -4.13
CA GLU A 647 -22.66 -31.89 -3.50
C GLU A 647 -22.30 -30.81 -2.45
N LEU A 648 -22.56 -29.53 -2.77
CA LEU A 648 -22.10 -28.40 -1.98
C LEU A 648 -23.13 -27.86 -0.98
N ARG A 649 -24.41 -28.22 -1.12
CA ARG A 649 -25.52 -27.85 -0.23
C ARG A 649 -25.27 -28.11 1.26
N PRO A 650 -24.63 -29.22 1.70
CA PRO A 650 -24.25 -29.41 3.11
C PRO A 650 -23.38 -28.29 3.69
N PHE A 651 -22.46 -27.74 2.89
CA PHE A 651 -21.66 -26.59 3.30
C PHE A 651 -22.51 -25.34 3.44
N LEU A 652 -23.40 -25.06 2.48
CA LEU A 652 -24.31 -23.90 2.55
C LEU A 652 -25.25 -23.96 3.75
N GLU A 653 -25.88 -25.12 4.02
CA GLU A 653 -26.75 -25.35 5.18
C GLU A 653 -26.00 -25.16 6.53
N GLY A 654 -24.76 -25.66 6.61
CA GLY A 654 -23.91 -25.52 7.80
C GLY A 654 -23.37 -24.09 7.99
N PHE A 655 -22.92 -23.44 6.91
CA PHE A 655 -22.43 -22.06 6.93
C PHE A 655 -23.55 -21.07 7.26
N ALA A 656 -24.76 -21.24 6.71
CA ALA A 656 -25.93 -20.43 7.08
C ALA A 656 -26.19 -20.47 8.59
N SER A 657 -26.21 -21.68 9.15
CA SER A 657 -26.49 -21.91 10.57
C SER A 657 -25.38 -21.36 11.48
N PHE A 658 -24.13 -21.28 11.00
CA PHE A 658 -23.04 -20.57 11.69
C PHE A 658 -23.18 -19.05 11.60
N LEU A 659 -23.39 -18.49 10.41
CA LEU A 659 -23.47 -17.03 10.21
C LEU A 659 -24.63 -16.42 11.01
N LEU A 660 -25.78 -17.09 11.06
CA LEU A 660 -26.95 -16.69 11.85
C LEU A 660 -26.69 -16.82 13.37
N PHE A 661 -26.02 -17.87 13.83
CA PHE A 661 -25.68 -18.07 15.25
C PHE A 661 -24.79 -16.95 15.83
N MET A 662 -23.88 -16.42 15.02
CA MET A 662 -22.97 -15.35 15.41
C MET A 662 -23.63 -13.95 15.36
N GLN A 663 -24.89 -13.84 14.91
CA GLN A 663 -25.64 -12.58 14.94
C GLN A 663 -26.16 -12.27 16.34
N HIS A 664 -26.33 -10.99 16.66
CA HIS A 664 -27.08 -10.50 17.82
C HIS A 664 -28.52 -10.22 17.38
N THR A 665 -29.50 -10.83 18.05
CA THR A 665 -30.92 -10.72 17.68
C THR A 665 -31.71 -9.79 18.60
N GLU A 666 -31.11 -9.34 19.70
CA GLU A 666 -31.78 -8.60 20.79
C GLU A 666 -30.91 -7.46 21.33
N GLY A 667 -31.55 -6.49 21.99
CA GLY A 667 -30.90 -5.34 22.63
C GLY A 667 -30.28 -4.33 21.64
N GLU A 668 -29.47 -3.40 22.15
CA GLU A 668 -28.81 -2.31 21.40
C GLU A 668 -27.87 -2.80 20.28
N ARG A 669 -27.55 -4.09 20.25
CA ARG A 669 -26.68 -4.74 19.26
C ARG A 669 -27.44 -5.56 18.22
N ALA A 670 -28.76 -5.62 18.28
CA ALA A 670 -29.59 -6.36 17.32
C ALA A 670 -29.21 -6.01 15.87
N GLY A 671 -28.93 -7.04 15.06
CA GLY A 671 -28.45 -6.92 13.68
C GLY A 671 -26.95 -7.14 13.52
N SER A 672 -26.13 -6.72 14.49
CA SER A 672 -24.67 -6.86 14.45
C SER A 672 -24.19 -8.31 14.64
N PHE A 673 -22.89 -8.56 14.48
CA PHE A 673 -22.29 -9.90 14.57
C PHE A 673 -21.10 -9.97 15.55
N ASP A 674 -20.75 -11.17 16.04
CA ASP A 674 -19.48 -11.43 16.72
C ASP A 674 -18.46 -12.04 15.74
N HIS A 675 -17.38 -11.30 15.44
CA HIS A 675 -16.59 -11.53 14.22
C HIS A 675 -15.64 -12.75 14.27
N TYR A 676 -15.45 -13.35 15.45
CA TYR A 676 -14.55 -14.46 15.70
C TYR A 676 -15.17 -15.50 16.62
N PHE A 677 -15.32 -16.72 16.13
CA PHE A 677 -15.68 -17.88 16.95
C PHE A 677 -14.40 -18.49 17.52
N VAL A 678 -14.08 -18.15 18.77
CA VAL A 678 -12.85 -18.55 19.48
C VAL A 678 -13.12 -18.68 20.98
N SER A 679 -12.22 -19.32 21.72
CA SER A 679 -12.29 -19.40 23.18
C SER A 679 -11.87 -18.09 23.88
N PRO A 680 -12.24 -17.86 25.16
CA PRO A 680 -11.95 -16.62 25.89
C PRO A 680 -10.47 -16.28 26.05
N GLU A 681 -9.59 -17.28 25.93
CA GLU A 681 -8.14 -17.15 26.05
C GLU A 681 -7.46 -16.69 24.75
N HIS A 682 -8.20 -16.62 23.64
CA HIS A 682 -7.66 -16.34 22.31
C HIS A 682 -7.54 -14.82 22.03
N GLY A 683 -6.45 -14.38 21.39
CA GLY A 683 -6.18 -12.95 21.13
C GLY A 683 -7.14 -12.22 20.17
N HIS A 684 -8.05 -12.97 19.52
CA HIS A 684 -9.18 -12.43 18.75
C HIS A 684 -10.50 -12.34 19.54
N TYR A 685 -10.57 -12.87 20.76
CA TYR A 685 -11.73 -12.66 21.63
C TYR A 685 -11.90 -11.15 21.87
N ARG A 686 -13.13 -10.64 21.71
CA ARG A 686 -13.49 -9.20 21.72
C ARG A 686 -12.87 -8.36 20.58
N ARG A 687 -12.37 -8.95 19.49
CA ARG A 687 -11.99 -8.21 18.28
C ARG A 687 -13.16 -8.10 17.30
N SER A 688 -13.18 -7.00 16.56
CA SER A 688 -14.12 -6.69 15.48
C SER A 688 -13.40 -5.98 14.32
N THR A 689 -14.10 -5.75 13.21
CA THR A 689 -13.60 -5.08 12.00
C THR A 689 -14.79 -4.70 11.12
N THR A 690 -14.81 -3.53 10.50
CA THR A 690 -15.93 -3.08 9.66
C THR A 690 -16.07 -3.79 8.31
N ILE A 691 -15.11 -4.66 7.95
CA ILE A 691 -15.17 -5.47 6.73
C ILE A 691 -16.24 -6.56 6.83
N TYR A 692 -16.24 -7.31 7.94
CA TYR A 692 -16.98 -8.57 8.03
C TYR A 692 -18.51 -8.43 7.92
N PRO A 693 -19.21 -7.40 8.45
CA PRO A 693 -20.67 -7.31 8.31
C PRO A 693 -21.14 -7.32 6.84
N GLY A 694 -20.41 -6.63 5.96
CA GLY A 694 -20.67 -6.67 4.52
C GLY A 694 -20.35 -8.02 3.87
N GLU A 695 -19.20 -8.65 4.21
CA GLU A 695 -18.86 -10.00 3.74
C GLU A 695 -19.94 -11.03 4.17
N ILE A 696 -20.41 -10.94 5.42
CA ILE A 696 -21.45 -11.82 6.00
C ILE A 696 -22.78 -11.62 5.28
N LEU A 697 -23.22 -10.37 5.08
CA LEU A 697 -24.44 -10.07 4.32
C LEU A 697 -24.35 -10.61 2.89
N PHE A 698 -23.23 -10.40 2.19
CA PHE A 698 -23.02 -10.90 0.82
C PHE A 698 -23.02 -12.44 0.74
N ALA A 699 -22.48 -13.12 1.76
CA ALA A 699 -22.59 -14.57 1.88
C ALA A 699 -24.02 -15.04 2.16
N LEU A 700 -24.75 -14.35 3.05
CA LEU A 700 -26.15 -14.65 3.35
C LEU A 700 -27.05 -14.49 2.11
N SER A 701 -26.88 -13.43 1.32
CA SER A 701 -27.65 -13.25 0.07
C SER A 701 -27.35 -14.35 -0.95
N ARG A 702 -26.08 -14.77 -1.09
CA ARG A 702 -25.69 -15.91 -1.95
C ARG A 702 -26.33 -17.22 -1.49
N ILE A 703 -26.41 -17.47 -0.17
CA ILE A 703 -27.07 -18.66 0.38
C ILE A 703 -28.59 -18.63 0.09
N TYR A 704 -29.27 -17.52 0.42
CA TYR A 704 -30.71 -17.39 0.19
C TYR A 704 -31.07 -17.61 -1.29
N ARG A 705 -30.32 -16.98 -2.21
CA ARG A 705 -30.49 -17.16 -3.67
C ARG A 705 -30.30 -18.60 -4.15
N LEU A 706 -29.44 -19.40 -3.50
CA LEU A 706 -29.10 -20.76 -3.94
C LEU A 706 -29.92 -21.87 -3.28
N ILE A 707 -30.35 -21.70 -2.03
CA ILE A 707 -31.06 -22.75 -1.27
C ILE A 707 -32.36 -22.31 -0.59
N GLY A 708 -32.75 -21.04 -0.66
CA GLY A 708 -34.05 -20.56 -0.16
C GLY A 708 -34.21 -20.62 1.36
N ASP A 709 -33.12 -20.47 2.13
CA ASP A 709 -33.16 -20.52 3.60
C ASP A 709 -33.96 -19.33 4.17
N SER A 710 -35.21 -19.59 4.56
CA SER A 710 -36.18 -18.60 5.03
C SER A 710 -35.80 -17.91 6.34
N ARG A 711 -34.76 -18.39 7.04
CA ARG A 711 -34.18 -17.70 8.20
C ARG A 711 -33.42 -16.44 7.79
N ILE A 712 -32.97 -16.34 6.54
CA ILE A 712 -32.06 -15.29 6.08
C ILE A 712 -32.73 -13.93 5.85
N PRO A 713 -33.87 -13.78 5.15
CA PRO A 713 -34.48 -12.47 4.92
C PRO A 713 -34.71 -11.60 6.17
N PRO A 714 -35.25 -12.11 7.30
CA PRO A 714 -35.40 -11.30 8.51
C PRO A 714 -34.05 -10.97 9.19
N ALA A 715 -33.11 -11.92 9.21
CA ALA A 715 -31.76 -11.71 9.76
C ALA A 715 -30.97 -10.66 8.97
N PHE A 716 -31.10 -10.69 7.63
CA PHE A 716 -30.50 -9.72 6.71
C PHE A 716 -31.11 -8.32 6.91
N ALA A 717 -32.44 -8.22 7.04
CA ALA A 717 -33.11 -6.94 7.29
C ALA A 717 -32.65 -6.28 8.59
N LEU A 718 -32.55 -7.06 9.68
CA LEU A 718 -32.07 -6.58 10.98
C LEU A 718 -30.61 -6.08 10.92
N ALA A 719 -29.74 -6.81 10.21
CA ALA A 719 -28.37 -6.40 9.97
C ALA A 719 -28.27 -5.12 9.10
N VAL A 720 -29.06 -5.00 8.03
CA VAL A 720 -29.07 -3.78 7.19
C VAL A 720 -29.52 -2.55 7.99
N GLU A 721 -30.46 -2.69 8.93
CA GLU A 721 -30.87 -1.60 9.81
C GLU A 721 -29.73 -1.17 10.74
N TYR A 722 -29.06 -2.13 11.41
CA TYR A 722 -27.91 -1.84 12.27
C TYR A 722 -26.74 -1.17 11.50
N GLU A 723 -26.37 -1.74 10.35
CA GLU A 723 -25.25 -1.23 9.54
C GLU A 723 -25.57 0.11 8.86
N ARG A 724 -26.85 0.39 8.54
CA ARG A 724 -27.32 1.72 8.10
C ARG A 724 -27.16 2.75 9.21
N ASN A 725 -27.63 2.44 10.42
CA ASN A 725 -27.51 3.30 11.59
C ASN A 725 -26.05 3.53 12.01
N TYR A 726 -25.17 2.55 11.80
CA TYR A 726 -23.71 2.72 11.91
C TYR A 726 -23.19 3.73 10.88
N PHE A 727 -23.43 3.50 9.58
CA PHE A 727 -22.92 4.35 8.51
C PHE A 727 -23.39 5.81 8.62
N GLU A 728 -24.69 6.03 8.83
CA GLU A 728 -25.27 7.38 8.90
C GLU A 728 -24.73 8.17 10.10
N ARG A 729 -24.51 7.52 11.25
CA ARG A 729 -23.90 8.14 12.43
C ARG A 729 -22.41 8.43 12.22
N GLU A 730 -21.62 7.44 11.79
CA GLU A 730 -20.17 7.62 11.75
C GLU A 730 -19.71 8.52 10.59
N SER A 731 -20.44 8.55 9.47
CA SER A 731 -20.13 9.42 8.32
C SER A 731 -20.57 10.89 8.50
N ALA A 732 -21.48 11.17 9.43
CA ALA A 732 -21.87 12.54 9.79
C ALA A 732 -20.82 13.27 10.64
N ILE A 733 -20.04 12.54 11.45
CA ILE A 733 -19.02 13.09 12.35
C ILE A 733 -17.77 13.47 11.55
N ARG A 734 -17.39 14.74 11.62
CA ARG A 734 -16.24 15.36 10.95
C ARG A 734 -15.40 16.15 11.93
N GLU A 735 -14.14 16.35 11.59
CA GLU A 735 -13.24 17.28 12.29
C GLU A 735 -13.67 18.74 12.04
N PRO A 736 -13.15 19.73 12.81
CA PRO A 736 -13.46 21.15 12.61
C PRO A 736 -13.09 21.70 11.22
N ASP A 737 -12.15 21.04 10.54
CA ASP A 737 -11.78 21.30 9.14
C ASP A 737 -12.59 20.45 8.14
N GLY A 738 -13.72 19.85 8.52
CA GLY A 738 -14.57 19.05 7.64
C GLY A 738 -13.98 17.71 7.18
N THR A 739 -12.74 17.39 7.55
CA THR A 739 -12.11 16.10 7.27
C THR A 739 -12.70 14.98 8.14
N TYR A 740 -12.15 13.77 8.01
CA TYR A 740 -12.41 12.65 8.90
C TYR A 740 -11.12 12.25 9.61
N GLU A 741 -11.17 12.04 10.92
CA GLU A 741 -10.15 11.30 11.68
C GLU A 741 -9.76 10.01 10.93
N ASN A 742 -8.46 9.70 10.90
CA ASN A 742 -7.87 8.69 10.03
C ASN A 742 -8.40 7.26 10.27
N GLN A 743 -8.68 6.86 11.51
CA GLN A 743 -9.22 5.54 11.84
C GLN A 743 -10.72 5.46 11.50
N ARG A 744 -11.54 6.45 11.88
CA ARG A 744 -12.94 6.65 11.46
C ARG A 744 -13.08 6.55 9.94
N ARG A 745 -12.22 7.26 9.22
CA ARG A 745 -12.09 7.24 7.76
C ARG A 745 -11.80 5.83 7.26
N ALA A 746 -10.73 5.21 7.78
CA ALA A 746 -10.30 3.87 7.40
C ALA A 746 -11.41 2.82 7.59
N ASP A 747 -12.18 2.92 8.67
CA ASP A 747 -13.25 1.99 9.02
C ASP A 747 -14.49 2.17 8.13
N LEU A 748 -14.89 3.42 7.84
CA LEU A 748 -15.97 3.71 6.89
C LEU A 748 -15.64 3.24 5.45
N VAL A 749 -14.42 3.51 4.94
CA VAL A 749 -14.08 3.08 3.57
C VAL A 749 -13.93 1.56 3.44
N GLN A 750 -13.62 0.84 4.53
CA GLN A 750 -13.59 -0.63 4.54
C GLN A 750 -14.99 -1.27 4.47
N PHE A 751 -16.02 -0.55 4.94
CA PHE A 751 -17.41 -1.01 5.01
C PHE A 751 -18.14 -0.93 3.65
N VAL A 752 -18.00 0.19 2.95
CA VAL A 752 -18.75 0.55 1.71
C VAL A 752 -18.86 -0.56 0.65
N PRO A 753 -17.75 -1.16 0.15
CA PRO A 753 -17.80 -2.00 -1.04
C PRO A 753 -18.52 -3.32 -0.82
N TRP A 754 -18.34 -3.93 0.36
CA TRP A 754 -18.98 -5.19 0.73
C TRP A 754 -20.49 -5.03 0.93
N ILE A 755 -20.93 -3.91 1.51
CA ILE A 755 -22.35 -3.57 1.62
C ILE A 755 -22.96 -3.36 0.22
N SER A 756 -22.26 -2.67 -0.68
CA SER A 756 -22.73 -2.45 -2.06
C SER A 756 -22.91 -3.77 -2.82
N MET A 757 -21.97 -4.71 -2.69
CA MET A 757 -22.10 -6.07 -3.25
C MET A 757 -23.25 -6.87 -2.62
N ALA A 758 -23.39 -6.84 -1.29
CA ALA A 758 -24.49 -7.52 -0.60
C ALA A 758 -25.88 -7.00 -1.03
N MET A 759 -26.03 -5.68 -1.22
CA MET A 759 -27.28 -5.10 -1.71
C MET A 759 -27.54 -5.46 -3.17
N ASN A 760 -26.52 -5.47 -4.03
CA ASN A 760 -26.63 -5.85 -5.45
C ASN A 760 -27.07 -7.31 -5.66
N ASP A 761 -26.74 -8.20 -4.72
CA ASP A 761 -27.22 -9.58 -4.72
C ASP A 761 -28.62 -9.74 -4.08
N MET A 762 -28.86 -9.14 -2.91
CA MET A 762 -30.10 -9.36 -2.14
C MET A 762 -31.30 -8.61 -2.71
N ALA A 763 -31.13 -7.35 -3.13
CA ALA A 763 -32.22 -6.53 -3.66
C ALA A 763 -32.96 -7.22 -4.82
N PRO A 764 -32.31 -7.73 -5.88
CA PRO A 764 -33.01 -8.45 -6.94
C PRO A 764 -33.53 -9.84 -6.52
N ALA A 765 -32.96 -10.46 -5.48
CA ALA A 765 -33.45 -11.76 -4.99
C ALA A 765 -34.83 -11.64 -4.33
N ILE A 766 -35.09 -10.55 -3.58
CA ILE A 766 -36.39 -10.31 -2.92
C ILE A 766 -37.35 -9.42 -3.73
N ALA A 767 -36.95 -8.89 -4.88
CA ALA A 767 -37.72 -7.89 -5.64
C ALA A 767 -39.12 -8.36 -6.10
N GLY A 768 -39.37 -9.67 -6.14
CA GLY A 768 -40.71 -10.23 -6.40
C GLY A 768 -41.55 -10.48 -5.14
N GLU A 769 -40.93 -10.53 -3.96
CA GLU A 769 -41.60 -10.80 -2.66
C GLU A 769 -41.84 -9.50 -1.88
N ASP A 770 -40.83 -8.64 -1.78
CA ASP A 770 -40.92 -7.29 -1.19
C ASP A 770 -40.20 -6.26 -2.09
N PRO A 771 -40.91 -5.72 -3.11
CA PRO A 771 -40.36 -4.71 -4.03
C PRO A 771 -39.92 -3.43 -3.31
N ARG A 772 -40.55 -3.08 -2.18
CA ARG A 772 -40.20 -1.89 -1.40
C ARG A 772 -38.86 -2.09 -0.70
N ARG A 773 -38.67 -3.23 -0.02
CA ARG A 773 -37.39 -3.56 0.63
C ARG A 773 -36.25 -3.71 -0.37
N ALA A 774 -36.54 -4.25 -1.56
CA ALA A 774 -35.57 -4.27 -2.66
C ALA A 774 -35.09 -2.85 -3.02
N GLN A 775 -35.99 -1.88 -3.15
CA GLN A 775 -35.62 -0.47 -3.36
C GLN A 775 -34.85 0.12 -2.17
N GLU A 776 -35.26 -0.16 -0.93
CA GLU A 776 -34.57 0.29 0.29
C GLU A 776 -33.14 -0.27 0.43
N TYR A 777 -32.87 -1.46 -0.13
CA TYR A 777 -31.54 -2.04 -0.23
C TYR A 777 -30.74 -1.45 -1.39
N ALA A 778 -31.35 -1.28 -2.56
CA ALA A 778 -30.72 -0.67 -3.73
C ALA A 778 -30.22 0.76 -3.43
N GLU A 779 -31.09 1.60 -2.84
CA GLU A 779 -30.74 2.94 -2.34
C GLU A 779 -29.49 2.90 -1.44
N PHE A 780 -29.49 2.01 -0.44
CA PHE A 780 -28.40 1.96 0.53
C PHE A 780 -27.07 1.58 -0.12
N GLY A 781 -27.05 0.59 -1.02
CA GLY A 781 -25.86 0.17 -1.75
C GLY A 781 -25.32 1.26 -2.69
N ILE A 782 -26.20 1.99 -3.37
CA ILE A 782 -25.81 3.12 -4.22
C ILE A 782 -25.22 4.25 -3.38
N ARG A 783 -25.92 4.66 -2.31
CA ARG A 783 -25.57 5.80 -1.45
C ARG A 783 -24.23 5.64 -0.71
N VAL A 784 -23.88 4.43 -0.27
CA VAL A 784 -22.56 4.20 0.35
C VAL A 784 -21.42 4.27 -0.67
N SER A 785 -21.65 3.81 -1.91
CA SER A 785 -20.69 3.93 -3.02
C SER A 785 -20.58 5.36 -3.56
N GLU A 786 -21.67 6.12 -3.56
CA GLU A 786 -21.69 7.56 -3.83
C GLU A 786 -20.79 8.31 -2.85
N TRP A 787 -20.94 8.07 -1.55
CA TRP A 787 -20.07 8.67 -0.52
C TRP A 787 -18.59 8.36 -0.73
N VAL A 788 -18.19 7.12 -1.08
CA VAL A 788 -16.77 6.82 -1.29
C VAL A 788 -16.21 7.46 -2.57
N ALA A 789 -17.00 7.55 -3.64
CA ALA A 789 -16.62 8.27 -4.85
C ALA A 789 -16.52 9.79 -4.61
N ASP A 790 -17.49 10.38 -3.92
CA ASP A 790 -17.56 11.82 -3.69
C ASP A 790 -16.50 12.32 -2.70
N VAL A 791 -16.00 11.47 -1.79
CA VAL A 791 -14.95 11.87 -0.84
C VAL A 791 -13.54 11.40 -1.24
N TYR A 792 -13.36 10.21 -1.84
CA TYR A 792 -12.03 9.58 -1.97
C TYR A 792 -11.53 9.31 -3.40
N LEU A 793 -12.35 9.47 -4.45
CA LEU A 793 -11.93 9.24 -5.83
C LEU A 793 -11.12 10.41 -6.40
N PHE A 794 -9.94 10.12 -6.94
CA PHE A 794 -9.21 11.02 -7.83
C PHE A 794 -9.87 11.04 -9.22
N ASP A 795 -10.85 11.93 -9.39
CA ASP A 795 -11.49 12.25 -10.68
C ASP A 795 -10.85 13.50 -11.35
N PRO A 796 -11.21 13.90 -12.59
CA PRO A 796 -10.58 15.02 -13.30
C PRO A 796 -10.62 16.36 -12.58
N ASP A 797 -11.49 16.51 -11.57
CA ASP A 797 -11.62 17.71 -10.74
C ASP A 797 -10.72 17.72 -9.52
N ARG A 798 -10.13 16.57 -9.16
CA ARG A 798 -9.36 16.34 -7.93
C ARG A 798 -7.99 15.70 -8.15
N THR A 799 -7.69 15.24 -9.37
CA THR A 799 -6.42 14.58 -9.69
C THR A 799 -5.31 15.57 -10.05
N PHE A 800 -4.35 15.75 -9.13
CA PHE A 800 -3.16 16.59 -9.39
C PHE A 800 -2.20 15.98 -10.43
N PHE A 801 -2.25 14.65 -10.62
CA PHE A 801 -1.36 13.92 -11.51
C PHE A 801 -2.15 12.95 -12.40
N PRO A 802 -1.83 12.77 -13.69
CA PRO A 802 -2.60 11.91 -14.59
C PRO A 802 -2.63 10.43 -14.16
N GLU A 803 -1.54 9.91 -13.57
CA GLU A 803 -1.49 8.51 -13.14
C GLU A 803 -2.39 8.20 -11.93
N TYR A 804 -2.82 9.21 -11.17
CA TYR A 804 -3.77 9.07 -10.06
C TYR A 804 -5.22 8.89 -10.51
N LEU A 805 -5.57 9.26 -11.76
CA LEU A 805 -6.95 9.24 -12.24
C LEU A 805 -7.60 7.87 -12.05
N GLY A 806 -8.72 7.82 -11.33
CA GLY A 806 -9.42 6.58 -10.96
C GLY A 806 -8.92 5.88 -9.70
N GLY A 807 -7.83 6.39 -9.12
CA GLY A 807 -7.30 5.94 -7.85
C GLY A 807 -8.11 6.46 -6.67
N TYR A 808 -7.97 5.77 -5.55
CA TYR A 808 -8.49 6.14 -4.24
C TYR A 808 -7.36 5.94 -3.21
N PHE A 809 -7.34 6.78 -2.18
CA PHE A 809 -6.43 6.71 -1.02
C PHE A 809 -7.24 6.34 0.22
N LYS A 810 -6.62 5.66 1.19
CA LYS A 810 -7.26 5.34 2.48
C LYS A 810 -6.82 6.29 3.59
N TRP A 811 -5.53 6.62 3.64
CA TRP A 811 -4.93 7.55 4.61
C TRP A 811 -4.43 8.80 3.90
N GLU A 812 -4.50 9.98 4.52
CA GLU A 812 -4.09 11.26 3.87
C GLU A 812 -2.66 11.23 3.32
N PHE A 813 -1.76 10.51 3.97
CA PHE A 813 -0.35 10.39 3.62
C PHE A 813 -0.04 9.19 2.70
N GLU A 814 -1.06 8.51 2.18
CA GLU A 814 -0.93 7.37 1.27
C GLU A 814 -1.15 7.81 -0.19
N LEU A 815 -0.40 7.21 -1.13
CA LEU A 815 -0.67 7.37 -2.55
C LEU A 815 -1.84 6.47 -2.98
N PRO A 816 -2.49 6.70 -4.13
CA PRO A 816 -3.42 5.75 -4.71
C PRO A 816 -2.88 4.31 -4.74
N ALA A 817 -3.67 3.42 -4.15
CA ALA A 817 -3.26 2.06 -3.83
C ALA A 817 -4.37 1.06 -4.17
N MET A 818 -4.16 -0.23 -3.88
CA MET A 818 -5.08 -1.34 -4.16
C MET A 818 -6.49 -1.20 -3.57
N HIS A 819 -6.66 -0.31 -2.59
CA HIS A 819 -7.96 0.13 -2.08
C HIS A 819 -8.85 0.73 -3.19
N SER A 820 -8.26 1.32 -4.23
CA SER A 820 -8.95 1.75 -5.46
C SER A 820 -9.73 0.61 -6.12
N MET A 821 -9.19 -0.61 -6.14
CA MET A 821 -9.84 -1.76 -6.77
C MET A 821 -10.96 -2.33 -5.90
N VAL A 822 -10.81 -2.26 -4.58
CA VAL A 822 -11.89 -2.54 -3.62
C VAL A 822 -13.08 -1.59 -3.86
N TYR A 823 -12.84 -0.29 -3.98
CA TYR A 823 -13.92 0.69 -4.17
C TYR A 823 -14.45 0.70 -5.61
N ALA A 824 -13.65 0.30 -6.59
CA ALA A 824 -14.12 0.00 -7.94
C ALA A 824 -15.11 -1.17 -7.96
N GLU A 825 -14.90 -2.23 -7.17
CA GLU A 825 -15.84 -3.36 -7.07
C GLU A 825 -17.17 -2.95 -6.40
N GLY A 826 -17.10 -2.07 -5.39
CA GLY A 826 -18.28 -1.46 -4.77
C GLY A 826 -19.07 -0.58 -5.73
N THR A 827 -18.40 0.33 -6.44
CA THR A 827 -19.07 1.19 -7.43
C THR A 827 -19.59 0.40 -8.63
N ALA A 828 -18.96 -0.72 -9.02
CA ALA A 828 -19.49 -1.61 -10.06
C ALA A 828 -20.83 -2.21 -9.62
N ALA A 829 -20.91 -2.73 -8.39
CA ALA A 829 -22.15 -3.21 -7.80
C ALA A 829 -23.22 -2.10 -7.67
N ALA A 830 -22.84 -0.89 -7.29
CA ALA A 830 -23.73 0.27 -7.28
C ALA A 830 -24.20 0.72 -8.68
N THR A 831 -23.34 0.60 -9.70
CA THR A 831 -23.70 0.87 -11.10
C THR A 831 -24.74 -0.14 -11.59
N ALA A 832 -24.57 -1.43 -11.25
CA ALA A 832 -25.52 -2.49 -11.56
C ALA A 832 -26.87 -2.29 -10.84
N LEU A 833 -26.86 -1.90 -9.56
CA LEU A 833 -28.05 -1.50 -8.81
C LEU A 833 -28.76 -0.32 -9.48
N ALA A 834 -28.04 0.78 -9.73
CA ALA A 834 -28.61 1.99 -10.32
C ALA A 834 -29.19 1.74 -11.72
N LYS A 835 -28.52 0.91 -12.53
CA LYS A 835 -29.01 0.46 -13.86
C LYS A 835 -30.24 -0.43 -13.78
N ARG A 836 -30.38 -1.25 -12.72
CA ARG A 836 -31.52 -2.17 -12.51
C ARG A 836 -32.75 -1.48 -11.91
N PHE A 837 -32.56 -0.56 -10.97
CA PHE A 837 -33.62 0.12 -10.22
C PHE A 837 -33.93 1.54 -10.72
N GLY A 838 -33.33 1.96 -11.84
CA GLY A 838 -33.65 3.24 -12.51
C GLY A 838 -33.13 4.49 -11.81
N ASP A 839 -32.06 4.37 -11.02
CA ASP A 839 -31.56 5.45 -10.17
C ASP A 839 -30.79 6.53 -10.96
N PRO A 840 -31.05 7.83 -10.72
CA PRO A 840 -30.40 8.93 -11.46
C PRO A 840 -28.87 8.99 -11.27
N ARG A 841 -28.32 8.41 -10.20
CA ARG A 841 -26.88 8.39 -9.91
C ARG A 841 -26.10 7.36 -10.74
N ARG A 842 -26.78 6.56 -11.58
CA ARG A 842 -26.16 5.57 -12.49
C ARG A 842 -24.92 6.12 -13.20
N GLU A 843 -24.97 7.34 -13.71
CA GLU A 843 -23.85 7.92 -14.47
C GLU A 843 -22.66 8.27 -13.56
N ARG A 844 -22.90 8.81 -12.36
CA ARG A 844 -21.83 9.06 -11.37
C ARG A 844 -21.15 7.76 -10.94
N MET A 845 -21.94 6.69 -10.75
CA MET A 845 -21.43 5.36 -10.44
C MET A 845 -20.64 4.76 -11.61
N ARG A 846 -21.19 4.81 -12.84
CA ARG A 846 -20.49 4.35 -14.07
C ARG A 846 -19.12 5.01 -14.21
N VAL A 847 -19.05 6.33 -14.07
CA VAL A 847 -17.79 7.08 -14.13
C VAL A 847 -16.82 6.62 -13.02
N ALA A 848 -17.28 6.49 -11.78
CA ALA A 848 -16.43 6.04 -10.68
C ALA A 848 -15.88 4.61 -10.89
N THR A 849 -16.67 3.72 -11.49
CA THR A 849 -16.28 2.34 -11.86
C THR A 849 -15.30 2.32 -13.04
N VAL A 850 -15.58 3.04 -14.12
CA VAL A 850 -14.71 3.10 -15.32
C VAL A 850 -13.34 3.66 -14.96
N LEU A 851 -13.29 4.75 -14.17
CA LEU A 851 -12.04 5.29 -13.68
C LEU A 851 -11.35 4.31 -12.70
N GLY A 852 -12.09 3.66 -11.79
CA GLY A 852 -11.55 2.60 -10.93
C GLY A 852 -10.88 1.46 -11.71
N CYS A 853 -11.50 0.99 -12.80
CA CYS A 853 -10.94 -0.01 -13.70
C CYS A 853 -9.72 0.52 -14.47
N ARG A 854 -9.72 1.78 -14.91
CA ARG A 854 -8.54 2.45 -15.48
C ARG A 854 -7.36 2.39 -14.50
N PHE A 855 -7.60 2.67 -13.22
CA PHE A 855 -6.54 2.57 -12.21
C PHE A 855 -6.08 1.13 -12.00
N ALA A 856 -7.01 0.16 -11.93
CA ALA A 856 -6.71 -1.25 -11.78
C ALA A 856 -5.78 -1.77 -12.89
N LEU A 857 -6.10 -1.48 -14.16
CA LEU A 857 -5.30 -1.87 -15.33
C LEU A 857 -3.88 -1.27 -15.31
N GLN A 858 -3.67 -0.12 -14.66
CA GLN A 858 -2.34 0.47 -14.47
C GLN A 858 -1.50 -0.27 -13.42
N GLN A 859 -2.12 -0.98 -12.47
CA GLN A 859 -1.41 -1.71 -11.41
C GLN A 859 -1.04 -3.15 -11.78
N ILE A 860 -1.67 -3.75 -12.78
CA ILE A 860 -1.29 -5.07 -13.33
C ILE A 860 0.13 -5.01 -13.92
N VAL A 861 0.97 -5.99 -13.59
CA VAL A 861 2.29 -6.14 -14.21
C VAL A 861 2.16 -6.81 -15.58
N VAL A 862 2.49 -6.09 -16.65
CA VAL A 862 2.37 -6.51 -18.06
C VAL A 862 3.75 -6.59 -18.71
N PRO A 863 4.08 -7.66 -19.46
CA PRO A 863 5.41 -7.86 -20.05
C PRO A 863 5.90 -6.67 -20.89
N GLY A 864 7.13 -6.21 -20.65
CA GLY A 864 7.79 -5.12 -21.35
C GLY A 864 7.31 -3.71 -20.99
N ARG A 865 6.13 -3.59 -20.35
CA ARG A 865 5.52 -2.30 -19.95
C ARG A 865 6.05 -1.81 -18.62
N ASN A 866 5.93 -2.62 -17.58
CA ASN A 866 6.21 -2.26 -16.19
C ASN A 866 6.85 -3.41 -15.38
N ASP A 867 7.41 -4.41 -16.06
CA ASP A 867 8.20 -5.50 -15.46
C ASP A 867 9.72 -5.30 -15.58
N HIS A 868 10.18 -4.29 -16.33
CA HIS A 868 11.57 -4.16 -16.79
C HIS A 868 12.61 -4.02 -15.69
N PHE A 869 12.26 -3.35 -14.59
CA PHE A 869 13.15 -3.08 -13.45
C PHE A 869 13.16 -4.20 -12.41
N PHE A 870 12.35 -5.25 -12.57
CA PHE A 870 12.31 -6.35 -11.61
C PHE A 870 13.49 -7.33 -11.81
N PRO A 871 14.21 -7.71 -10.73
CA PRO A 871 15.20 -8.78 -10.78
C PRO A 871 14.70 -10.13 -11.32
N ASN A 872 13.38 -10.36 -11.38
CA ASN A 872 12.77 -11.56 -11.94
C ASN A 872 11.37 -11.26 -12.50
N PRO A 873 11.27 -10.70 -13.73
CA PRO A 873 10.01 -10.22 -14.29
C PRO A 873 8.99 -11.34 -14.50
N GLY A 874 9.45 -12.56 -14.81
CA GLY A 874 8.60 -13.73 -15.03
C GLY A 874 7.63 -13.99 -13.89
N ARG A 875 8.12 -13.92 -12.63
CA ARG A 875 7.33 -14.15 -11.40
C ARG A 875 6.38 -13.00 -11.04
N ALA A 876 6.56 -11.82 -11.64
CA ALA A 876 5.79 -10.62 -11.31
C ALA A 876 4.60 -10.43 -12.25
N ARG A 877 4.71 -10.89 -13.50
CA ARG A 877 3.70 -10.75 -14.56
C ARG A 877 2.33 -11.23 -14.12
N GLY A 878 1.30 -10.47 -14.46
CA GLY A 878 -0.07 -10.67 -14.04
C GLY A 878 -0.38 -10.17 -12.64
N GLY A 879 0.59 -10.17 -11.71
CA GLY A 879 0.33 -9.72 -10.35
C GLY A 879 -0.02 -8.23 -10.31
N VAL A 880 -0.89 -7.89 -9.36
CA VAL A 880 -1.36 -6.52 -9.17
C VAL A 880 -0.51 -5.84 -8.10
N ARG A 881 0.06 -4.68 -8.41
CA ARG A 881 0.85 -3.86 -7.48
C ARG A 881 -0.02 -3.25 -6.37
N PHE A 882 0.50 -3.19 -5.15
CA PHE A 882 -0.14 -2.49 -4.04
C PHE A 882 -0.44 -1.02 -4.36
N GLY A 883 0.44 -0.33 -5.09
CA GLY A 883 0.24 1.06 -5.48
C GLY A 883 1.33 1.55 -6.42
N ILE A 884 1.22 2.78 -6.90
CA ILE A 884 2.06 3.29 -8.01
C ILE A 884 3.56 3.23 -7.66
N ASN A 885 3.91 3.53 -6.40
CA ASN A 885 5.27 3.47 -5.85
C ASN A 885 5.64 2.15 -5.14
N ASN A 886 4.68 1.22 -4.97
CA ASN A 886 4.86 0.00 -4.18
C ASN A 886 4.48 -1.24 -5.01
N SER A 887 5.51 -1.95 -5.47
CA SER A 887 5.37 -3.12 -6.35
C SER A 887 5.08 -4.44 -5.62
N GLU A 888 4.82 -4.43 -4.30
CA GLU A 888 4.38 -5.63 -3.58
C GLU A 888 3.13 -6.22 -4.24
N LEU A 889 3.12 -7.54 -4.46
CA LEU A 889 2.05 -8.32 -5.09
C LEU A 889 1.46 -9.28 -4.05
N ARG A 890 0.13 -9.37 -3.97
CA ARG A 890 -0.58 -10.19 -2.96
C ARG A 890 -1.92 -10.67 -3.53
N THR A 891 -2.39 -11.84 -3.09
CA THR A 891 -3.58 -12.49 -3.68
C THR A 891 -4.86 -11.65 -3.59
N ASP A 892 -4.99 -10.77 -2.59
CA ASP A 892 -6.10 -9.83 -2.45
C ASP A 892 -6.04 -8.65 -3.43
N TYR A 893 -4.85 -8.21 -3.82
CA TYR A 893 -4.73 -7.17 -4.85
C TYR A 893 -5.24 -7.70 -6.21
N SER A 894 -4.96 -8.98 -6.50
CA SER A 894 -5.48 -9.68 -7.68
C SER A 894 -6.98 -9.97 -7.60
N TYR A 895 -7.52 -10.49 -6.48
CA TYR A 895 -8.96 -10.80 -6.46
C TYR A 895 -9.83 -9.54 -6.55
N HIS A 896 -9.49 -8.44 -5.87
CA HIS A 896 -10.27 -7.18 -5.99
C HIS A 896 -10.22 -6.61 -7.40
N THR A 897 -9.07 -6.74 -8.08
CA THR A 897 -8.93 -6.35 -9.49
C THR A 897 -9.81 -7.22 -10.38
N LEU A 898 -9.78 -8.55 -10.21
CA LEU A 898 -10.65 -9.46 -10.96
C LEU A 898 -12.13 -9.20 -10.68
N SER A 899 -12.51 -8.96 -9.43
CA SER A 899 -13.86 -8.62 -8.98
C SER A 899 -14.38 -7.36 -9.67
N ALA A 900 -13.63 -6.26 -9.64
CA ALA A 900 -14.00 -5.02 -10.31
C ALA A 900 -14.06 -5.17 -11.84
N LEU A 901 -13.05 -5.79 -12.46
CA LEU A 901 -12.99 -5.94 -13.93
C LEU A 901 -14.10 -6.84 -14.47
N ASN A 902 -14.35 -8.02 -13.86
CA ASN A 902 -15.41 -8.94 -14.32
C ASN A 902 -16.81 -8.35 -14.11
N GLN A 903 -17.11 -7.71 -12.97
CA GLN A 903 -18.41 -7.07 -12.77
C GLN A 903 -18.65 -5.94 -13.78
N THR A 904 -17.65 -5.09 -14.02
CA THR A 904 -17.71 -4.03 -15.03
C THR A 904 -17.92 -4.60 -16.44
N LEU A 905 -17.24 -5.69 -16.77
CA LEU A 905 -17.35 -6.39 -18.05
C LEU A 905 -18.68 -7.15 -18.22
N ARG A 906 -19.33 -7.57 -17.13
CA ARG A 906 -20.69 -8.11 -17.17
C ARG A 906 -21.72 -7.01 -17.44
N ASP A 907 -21.59 -5.87 -16.78
CA ASP A 907 -22.67 -4.90 -16.66
C ASP A 907 -22.58 -3.68 -17.62
N LEU A 908 -21.43 -3.40 -18.25
CA LEU A 908 -21.22 -2.26 -19.17
C LEU A 908 -20.83 -2.65 -20.61
N THR A 909 -21.36 -1.93 -21.61
CA THR A 909 -20.93 -2.03 -23.03
C THR A 909 -19.65 -1.23 -23.30
N ASP A 910 -18.98 -1.42 -24.46
CA ASP A 910 -17.83 -0.60 -24.87
C ASP A 910 -18.15 0.90 -24.95
N GLU A 911 -19.40 1.28 -25.24
CA GLU A 911 -19.87 2.67 -25.22
C GLU A 911 -19.99 3.19 -23.77
N GLU A 912 -20.44 2.34 -22.84
CA GLU A 912 -20.48 2.65 -21.40
C GLU A 912 -19.09 2.60 -20.71
N LEU A 913 -18.04 2.11 -21.37
CA LEU A 913 -16.66 2.11 -20.86
C LEU A 913 -15.87 3.38 -21.19
N VAL A 914 -16.41 4.27 -22.02
CA VAL A 914 -15.74 5.52 -22.37
C VAL A 914 -15.71 6.47 -21.15
N PRO A 915 -14.55 6.97 -20.72
CA PRO A 915 -14.47 7.98 -19.67
C PRO A 915 -15.11 9.31 -20.12
N PRO A 916 -15.63 10.14 -19.20
CA PRO A 916 -16.21 11.45 -19.52
C PRO A 916 -15.13 12.49 -19.87
#